data_AF-A0A8C6MHU4-F1
#
_entry.id   AF-A0A8C6MHU4-F1
#
_cell.length_a   1.000
_cell.length_b   1.000
_cell.length_c   1.000
_cell.angle_alpha   90.00
_cell.angle_beta   90.00
_cell.angle_gamma   90.00
#
_symmetry.space_group_name_H-M   'P 1'
#
loop_
_entity.id
_entity.type
_entity.pdbx_description
1 polymer ?
#
loop_
_entity_poly.entity_id
_entity_poly.type
_entity_poly.pdbx_seq_one_letter_code
_entity_poly.pdbx_strand_id
1 'polypeptide(L)'
;MDTAEEADICRVCRSEGTPDKPLYHPCVCTGSIKFIHQECLVQWLKHSRKEYCELCKHRFAFTPIYSPDMPSRLPIQDICAGLLTSVGTAIRYWFHYTLVAFAWLGVVPLTACRIYKCLFTGSVSSLLTLPLDMLSTDNLLADCLQGCFVVTCTLCAFISLVWLREQIVHGGAPQWLEQQQQPPPNVAGQANEVQMFHDMNWNALEWDRAAEELTWERMLGLDGSLVFLEHVFWVVSLNTLFILVFAFCPYHIGHFSVVGLGFQEYVQASHFEGLITTIVGYVLLAMTLILCHGLAALVRFQRSRRLLGVCYIVVKVTHINASVPDCLRFSLKPSLLLQVSLLVVVEIGVFPLICGWWLDICSLEMFDASLKDRELSFKSAPGTTMFLHWLVGMVYVFYFASFILLLREVLRPGVLWFLRNLNDPDFNPVQEMIHLPIYRHLRRFILSVVVFGSIVLLMLWLPIRLIKVMLPTFLPYNVMLYSDAPVSELSLELLLLQVVLPALLEQGHTRQWLKGLVRAWTVSAGYLLDLHSYLLGEQEDNEANQAANNNNNPPNAHQNNNNPAPAVGEGLHAAHQAILQQGGPVGFQPYHRPLRFPFRIVLLIIFMCITLLLASLVCLTLPVFTGRWLMSFWTGSSKIHELYTAACGLYVCWLSVRGITVLLAWMPQGRIVIMRKVQEWTLMILKTLVVALLVAGVIPLLLGLLFELVIVAPLRVPLDQTPLFYPWQDWALGVLHAKIIAAITLMGPQWWLKAVIEQVYANGIRNIDLQFIIRRLAAPVITVLLLSLCVPYVIAAGVVPAVGVTAEMEILMQRRIYPFLLMIVSLVGILSFQIRQFKRLYEHIKNDKYLVGQRLVNYERKSGRASSVPPSDPIAE
;
A
#
# COMPACT_ATOMS: atom_id res chain seq x y z
N MET A 1 54.48 8.87 53.13
CA MET A 1 53.06 8.54 52.88
C MET A 1 52.87 8.77 51.39
N ASP A 2 52.87 7.66 50.67
CA ASP A 2 53.00 7.57 49.22
C ASP A 2 51.74 8.02 48.51
N THR A 3 51.85 9.03 47.64
CA THR A 3 50.84 9.30 46.62
C THR A 3 51.03 8.27 45.51
N ALA A 4 50.38 7.12 45.63
CA ALA A 4 50.25 6.18 44.53
C ALA A 4 49.55 6.89 43.37
N GLU A 5 50.27 7.08 42.25
CA GLU A 5 49.68 7.53 41.00
C GLU A 5 48.62 6.47 40.58
N GLU A 6 47.33 6.82 40.62
CA GLU A 6 46.27 5.94 40.11
C GLU A 6 46.51 5.72 38.62
N ALA A 7 47.04 4.55 38.26
CA ALA A 7 47.29 4.17 36.88
C ALA A 7 45.97 4.13 36.09
N ASP A 8 45.99 4.65 34.87
CA ASP A 8 44.85 4.56 33.96
C ASP A 8 44.56 3.08 33.63
N ILE A 9 43.32 2.64 33.85
CA ILE A 9 42.88 1.26 33.63
C ILE A 9 41.81 1.15 32.54
N CYS A 10 41.78 0.02 31.82
CA CYS A 10 40.76 -0.28 30.81
C CYS A 10 39.38 -0.49 31.45
N ARG A 11 38.34 0.18 30.95
CA ARG A 11 36.96 0.02 31.47
C ARG A 11 36.38 -1.39 31.39
N VAL A 12 36.87 -2.22 30.45
CA VAL A 12 36.36 -3.58 30.20
C VAL A 12 37.13 -4.62 31.00
N CYS A 13 38.45 -4.73 30.79
CA CYS A 13 39.27 -5.77 31.43
C CYS A 13 39.92 -5.32 32.75
N ARG A 14 39.80 -4.04 33.12
CA ARG A 14 40.38 -3.43 34.34
C ARG A 14 41.89 -3.60 34.49
N SER A 15 42.60 -3.81 33.38
CA SER A 15 44.07 -3.87 33.32
C SER A 15 44.65 -2.52 32.88
N GLU A 16 45.85 -2.21 33.33
CA GLU A 16 46.64 -1.06 32.88
C GLU A 16 47.08 -1.21 31.42
N GLY A 17 47.41 -0.09 30.77
CA GLY A 17 47.94 -0.09 29.41
C GLY A 17 49.41 -0.51 29.37
N THR A 18 49.74 -1.52 28.57
CA THR A 18 51.12 -1.94 28.29
C THR A 18 51.59 -1.36 26.95
N PRO A 19 52.90 -1.29 26.65
CA PRO A 19 53.38 -0.84 25.33
C PRO A 19 52.80 -1.67 24.17
N ASP A 20 52.56 -2.95 24.39
CA ASP A 20 51.92 -3.84 23.40
C ASP A 20 50.39 -3.69 23.34
N LYS A 21 49.76 -3.24 24.43
CA LYS A 21 48.30 -3.01 24.53
C LYS A 21 48.01 -1.63 25.14
N PRO A 22 48.17 -0.55 24.35
CA PRO A 22 47.94 0.80 24.86
C PRO A 22 46.45 1.07 25.10
N LEU A 23 46.18 1.95 26.06
CA LEU A 23 44.83 2.46 26.34
C LEU A 23 44.46 3.59 25.37
N TYR A 24 43.24 3.55 24.88
CA TYR A 24 42.66 4.57 24.02
C TYR A 24 41.52 5.30 24.73
N HIS A 25 41.35 6.58 24.41
CA HIS A 25 40.26 7.45 24.85
C HIS A 25 39.31 7.75 23.68
N PRO A 26 38.41 6.84 23.26
CA PRO A 26 37.73 6.96 21.96
C PRO A 26 36.38 7.71 22.02
N CYS A 27 36.02 8.32 23.15
CA CYS A 27 34.71 8.95 23.33
C CYS A 27 34.73 10.10 24.34
N VAL A 28 33.62 10.83 24.48
CA VAL A 28 33.53 12.04 25.33
C VAL A 28 33.44 11.75 26.84
N CYS A 29 33.43 10.47 27.23
CA CYS A 29 33.34 10.07 28.63
C CYS A 29 34.52 10.59 29.47
N THR A 30 34.29 10.80 30.76
CA THR A 30 35.27 11.30 31.73
C THR A 30 35.61 10.24 32.79
N GLY A 31 36.69 10.45 33.54
CA GLY A 31 37.18 9.48 34.54
C GLY A 31 37.79 8.22 33.92
N SER A 32 37.90 7.14 34.70
CA SER A 32 38.50 5.86 34.27
C SER A 32 37.73 5.14 33.15
N ILE A 33 36.42 5.40 33.03
CA ILE A 33 35.54 4.83 31.99
C ILE A 33 35.90 5.32 30.57
N LYS A 34 36.68 6.40 30.47
CA LYS A 34 37.10 6.97 29.19
C LYS A 34 38.15 6.10 28.48
N PHE A 35 38.91 5.29 29.22
CA PHE A 35 40.00 4.46 28.68
C PHE A 35 39.55 3.04 28.35
N ILE A 36 39.99 2.52 27.21
CA ILE A 36 39.69 1.15 26.76
C ILE A 36 40.80 0.61 25.84
N HIS A 37 41.10 -0.69 25.93
CA HIS A 37 41.93 -1.36 24.94
C HIS A 37 41.19 -1.51 23.62
N GLN A 38 41.92 -1.41 22.51
CA GLN A 38 41.35 -1.58 21.17
C GLN A 38 40.67 -2.95 21.00
N GLU A 39 41.31 -4.04 21.44
CA GLU A 39 40.77 -5.41 21.37
C GLU A 39 39.46 -5.54 22.15
N CYS A 40 39.43 -5.02 23.38
CA CYS A 40 38.25 -5.05 24.24
C CYS A 40 37.08 -4.29 23.63
N LEU A 41 37.33 -3.15 22.97
CA LEU A 41 36.28 -2.41 22.29
C LEU A 41 35.75 -3.18 21.07
N VAL A 42 36.63 -3.69 20.21
CA VAL A 42 36.22 -4.45 19.00
C VAL A 42 35.35 -5.66 19.37
N GLN A 43 35.75 -6.41 20.41
CA GLN A 43 34.97 -7.54 20.89
C GLN A 43 33.61 -7.12 21.47
N TRP A 44 33.56 -6.01 22.21
CA TRP A 44 32.31 -5.44 22.72
C TRP A 44 31.36 -4.99 21.61
N LEU A 45 31.85 -4.33 20.57
CA LEU A 45 31.03 -3.89 19.43
C LEU A 45 30.46 -5.10 18.67
N LYS A 46 31.25 -6.17 18.50
CA LYS A 46 30.80 -7.42 17.87
C LYS A 46 29.65 -8.07 18.63
N HIS A 47 29.69 -8.08 19.96
CA HIS A 47 28.63 -8.66 20.79
C HIS A 47 27.40 -7.75 20.92
N SER A 48 27.61 -6.44 21.08
CA SER A 48 26.52 -5.47 21.31
C SER A 48 25.79 -5.02 20.04
N ARG A 49 26.38 -5.22 18.85
CA ARG A 49 25.90 -4.73 17.55
C ARG A 49 25.65 -3.22 17.51
N LYS A 50 26.39 -2.43 18.31
CA LYS A 50 26.31 -0.96 18.36
C LYS A 50 27.64 -0.37 17.87
N GLU A 51 27.59 0.79 17.19
CA GLU A 51 28.78 1.51 16.69
C GLU A 51 29.09 2.81 17.48
N TYR A 52 28.34 3.05 18.54
CA TYR A 52 28.42 4.25 19.37
C TYR A 52 28.60 3.89 20.84
N CYS A 53 29.18 4.81 21.61
CA CYS A 53 29.30 4.68 23.04
C CYS A 53 27.91 4.64 23.69
N GLU A 54 27.66 3.65 24.56
CA GLU A 54 26.35 3.50 25.22
C GLU A 54 26.00 4.67 26.14
N LEU A 55 27.02 5.32 26.72
CA LEU A 55 26.89 6.43 27.67
C LEU A 55 26.75 7.78 26.96
N CYS A 56 27.78 8.23 26.23
CA CYS A 56 27.80 9.56 25.62
C CYS A 56 27.25 9.62 24.18
N LYS A 57 26.83 8.48 23.62
CA LYS A 57 26.33 8.34 22.22
C LYS A 57 27.31 8.78 21.13
N HIS A 58 28.57 9.05 21.46
CA HIS A 58 29.60 9.37 20.49
C HIS A 58 29.94 8.14 19.63
N ARG A 59 30.02 8.32 18.31
CA ARG A 59 30.41 7.26 17.37
C ARG A 59 31.91 7.00 17.48
N PHE A 60 32.31 5.75 17.64
CA PHE A 60 33.73 5.39 17.68
C PHE A 60 34.35 5.56 16.28
N ALA A 61 35.56 6.12 16.22
CA ALA A 61 36.29 6.35 14.98
C ALA A 61 37.50 5.42 14.89
N PHE A 62 37.70 4.80 13.73
CA PHE A 62 38.84 3.94 13.44
C PHE A 62 39.56 4.45 12.20
N THR A 63 40.89 4.49 12.23
CA THR A 63 41.73 4.82 11.07
C THR A 63 42.35 3.55 10.48
N PRO A 64 42.35 3.39 9.14
CA PRO A 64 43.01 2.25 8.51
C PRO A 64 44.53 2.31 8.73
N ILE A 65 45.14 1.16 9.07
CA ILE A 65 46.59 0.95 9.07
C ILE A 65 46.94 0.18 7.80
N TYR A 66 47.71 0.81 6.92
CA TYR A 66 48.20 0.17 5.70
C TYR A 66 49.57 -0.48 5.92
N SER A 67 49.87 -1.53 5.18
CA SER A 67 51.19 -2.17 5.16
C SER A 67 52.28 -1.15 4.84
N PRO A 68 53.48 -1.23 5.47
CA PRO A 68 54.61 -0.35 5.16
C PRO A 68 55.05 -0.44 3.68
N ASP A 69 54.77 -1.55 2.99
CA ASP A 69 55.09 -1.76 1.57
C ASP A 69 54.10 -1.10 0.59
N MET A 70 53.21 -0.22 1.08
CA MET A 70 52.16 0.39 0.25
C MET A 70 52.72 1.48 -0.68
N PRO A 71 52.59 1.35 -2.01
CA PRO A 71 53.03 2.38 -2.94
C PRO A 71 52.10 3.62 -2.93
N SER A 72 52.64 4.80 -3.23
CA SER A 72 51.89 6.07 -3.23
C SER A 72 50.76 6.12 -4.28
N ARG A 73 50.88 5.32 -5.35
CA ARG A 73 49.82 5.07 -6.35
C ARG A 73 49.74 3.57 -6.60
N LEU A 74 48.53 3.02 -6.68
CA LEU A 74 48.34 1.60 -6.98
C LEU A 74 48.90 1.27 -8.39
N PRO A 75 49.63 0.16 -8.56
CA PRO A 75 50.07 -0.30 -9.87
C PRO A 75 48.87 -0.54 -10.80
N ILE A 76 49.02 -0.20 -12.09
CA ILE A 76 47.95 -0.41 -13.08
C ILE A 76 47.55 -1.89 -13.15
N GLN A 77 48.50 -2.81 -12.93
CA GLN A 77 48.25 -4.25 -12.89
C GLN A 77 47.25 -4.64 -11.79
N ASP A 78 47.36 -4.06 -10.60
CA ASP A 78 46.44 -4.32 -9.47
C ASP A 78 45.06 -3.73 -9.71
N ILE A 79 45.01 -2.54 -10.33
CA ILE A 79 43.76 -1.89 -10.72
C ILE A 79 43.04 -2.70 -11.80
N CYS A 80 43.75 -3.14 -12.84
CA CYS A 80 43.20 -3.95 -13.91
C CYS A 80 42.76 -5.33 -13.39
N ALA A 81 43.53 -5.96 -12.50
CA ALA A 81 43.15 -7.22 -11.87
C ALA A 81 41.88 -7.05 -11.01
N GLY A 82 41.83 -6.03 -10.16
CA GLY A 82 40.66 -5.73 -9.33
C GLY A 82 39.43 -5.30 -10.14
N LEU A 83 39.63 -4.58 -11.25
CA LEU A 83 38.54 -4.25 -12.18
C LEU A 83 38.05 -5.50 -12.90
N LEU A 84 38.94 -6.39 -13.34
CA LEU A 84 38.57 -7.63 -14.02
C LEU A 84 37.81 -8.58 -13.07
N THR A 85 38.21 -8.68 -11.80
CA THR A 85 37.46 -9.46 -10.81
C THR A 85 36.11 -8.81 -10.48
N SER A 86 36.05 -7.48 -10.32
CA SER A 86 34.79 -6.76 -10.08
C SER A 86 33.82 -6.88 -11.26
N VAL A 87 34.30 -6.68 -12.49
CA VAL A 87 33.53 -6.85 -13.73
C VAL A 87 33.14 -8.30 -13.92
N GLY A 88 34.02 -9.27 -13.67
CA GLY A 88 33.71 -10.69 -13.75
C GLY A 88 32.60 -11.09 -12.78
N THR A 89 32.67 -10.60 -11.54
CA THR A 89 31.63 -10.79 -10.52
C THR A 89 30.33 -10.10 -10.92
N ALA A 90 30.37 -8.87 -11.43
CA ALA A 90 29.20 -8.14 -11.91
C ALA A 90 28.54 -8.82 -13.13
N ILE A 91 29.32 -9.31 -14.09
CA ILE A 91 28.85 -10.07 -15.25
C ILE A 91 28.22 -11.38 -14.78
N ARG A 92 28.84 -12.09 -13.82
CA ARG A 92 28.28 -13.31 -13.24
C ARG A 92 26.93 -13.02 -12.57
N TYR A 93 26.84 -11.99 -11.75
CA TYR A 93 25.58 -11.59 -11.12
C TYR A 93 24.55 -11.14 -12.16
N TRP A 94 24.94 -10.36 -13.17
CA TRP A 94 24.05 -9.93 -14.25
C TRP A 94 23.51 -11.13 -15.02
N PHE A 95 24.37 -12.06 -15.46
CA PHE A 95 23.94 -13.28 -16.14
C PHE A 95 22.99 -14.09 -15.25
N HIS A 96 23.34 -14.24 -13.97
CA HIS A 96 22.49 -14.95 -13.00
C HIS A 96 21.12 -14.29 -12.84
N TYR A 97 21.05 -12.97 -12.60
CA TYR A 97 19.77 -12.25 -12.47
C TYR A 97 18.97 -12.24 -13.77
N THR A 98 19.61 -12.12 -14.94
CA THR A 98 18.93 -12.24 -16.23
C THR A 98 18.36 -13.63 -16.43
N LEU A 99 19.07 -14.67 -16.00
CA LEU A 99 18.62 -16.06 -16.09
C LEU A 99 17.46 -16.32 -15.12
N VAL A 100 17.52 -15.81 -13.89
CA VAL A 100 16.42 -15.85 -12.92
C VAL A 100 15.19 -15.13 -13.47
N ALA A 101 15.35 -13.92 -14.00
CA ALA A 101 14.26 -13.16 -14.60
C ALA A 101 13.66 -13.87 -15.82
N PHE A 102 14.49 -14.42 -16.70
CA PHE A 102 14.04 -15.18 -17.86
C PHE A 102 13.28 -16.45 -17.45
N ALA A 103 13.75 -17.18 -16.44
CA ALA A 103 13.08 -18.37 -15.94
C ALA A 103 11.70 -18.05 -15.35
N TRP A 104 11.61 -17.05 -14.45
CA TRP A 104 10.38 -16.74 -13.73
C TRP A 104 9.38 -15.88 -14.50
N LEU A 105 9.83 -14.90 -15.30
CA LEU A 105 8.96 -13.99 -16.04
C LEU A 105 8.78 -14.42 -17.50
N GLY A 106 9.70 -15.19 -18.06
CA GLY A 106 9.60 -15.74 -19.41
C GLY A 106 9.04 -17.17 -19.39
N VAL A 107 9.87 -18.12 -18.98
CA VAL A 107 9.60 -19.56 -19.14
C VAL A 107 8.35 -20.01 -18.38
N VAL A 108 8.20 -19.67 -17.11
CA VAL A 108 7.04 -20.11 -16.30
C VAL A 108 5.71 -19.61 -16.90
N PRO A 109 5.51 -18.31 -17.18
CA PRO A 109 4.31 -17.81 -17.85
C PRO A 109 4.08 -18.41 -19.23
N LEU A 110 5.11 -18.46 -20.07
CA LEU A 110 4.98 -18.96 -21.44
C LEU A 110 4.56 -20.44 -21.47
N THR A 111 5.20 -21.27 -20.65
CA THR A 111 4.84 -22.69 -20.55
C THR A 111 3.40 -22.86 -20.06
N ALA A 112 2.98 -22.13 -19.03
CA ALA A 112 1.61 -22.18 -18.54
C ALA A 112 0.57 -21.74 -19.59
N CYS A 113 0.81 -20.66 -20.33
CA CYS A 113 -0.09 -20.19 -21.39
C CYS A 113 -0.21 -21.21 -22.52
N ARG A 114 0.92 -21.79 -22.97
CA ARG A 114 0.93 -22.73 -24.09
C ARG A 114 0.31 -24.07 -23.71
N ILE A 115 0.54 -24.54 -22.48
CA ILE A 115 -0.17 -25.68 -21.92
C ILE A 115 -1.67 -25.41 -21.87
N TYR A 116 -2.09 -24.24 -21.37
CA TYR A 116 -3.50 -23.85 -21.34
C TYR A 116 -4.12 -23.83 -22.74
N LYS A 117 -3.49 -23.16 -23.72
CA LYS A 117 -3.97 -23.14 -25.11
C LYS A 117 -4.04 -24.55 -25.70
N CYS A 118 -2.98 -25.35 -25.55
CA CYS A 118 -2.97 -26.73 -26.05
C CYS A 118 -4.12 -27.57 -25.45
N LEU A 119 -4.38 -27.45 -24.14
CA LEU A 119 -5.45 -28.18 -23.48
C LEU A 119 -6.85 -27.75 -23.93
N PHE A 120 -7.09 -26.46 -24.18
CA PHE A 120 -8.44 -25.97 -24.51
C PHE A 120 -8.73 -25.81 -26.01
N THR A 121 -7.70 -25.65 -26.85
CA THR A 121 -7.85 -25.43 -28.30
C THR A 121 -7.18 -26.49 -29.16
N GLY A 122 -6.34 -27.37 -28.59
CA GLY A 122 -5.56 -28.35 -29.33
C GLY A 122 -6.31 -29.64 -29.64
N SER A 123 -6.08 -30.20 -30.83
CA SER A 123 -6.44 -31.59 -31.16
C SER A 123 -5.39 -32.55 -30.58
N VAL A 124 -5.67 -33.86 -30.57
CA VAL A 124 -4.71 -34.88 -30.07
C VAL A 124 -3.34 -34.80 -30.78
N SER A 125 -3.31 -34.32 -32.03
CA SER A 125 -2.08 -34.02 -32.77
C SER A 125 -1.27 -32.84 -32.19
N SER A 126 -1.92 -31.83 -31.62
CA SER A 126 -1.26 -30.69 -30.96
C SER A 126 -0.59 -31.10 -29.64
N LEU A 127 -1.06 -32.17 -28.99
CA LEU A 127 -0.38 -32.75 -27.81
C LEU A 127 0.94 -33.45 -28.18
N LEU A 128 1.07 -33.95 -29.42
CA LEU A 128 2.29 -34.59 -29.92
C LEU A 128 3.33 -33.55 -30.41
N THR A 129 2.89 -32.37 -30.87
CA THR A 129 3.77 -31.26 -31.28
C THR A 129 4.11 -30.29 -30.14
N LEU A 130 3.48 -30.43 -28.97
CA LEU A 130 3.67 -29.61 -27.76
C LEU A 130 5.12 -29.20 -27.45
N PRO A 131 6.12 -30.10 -27.50
CA PRO A 131 7.51 -29.72 -27.21
C PRO A 131 8.09 -28.73 -28.22
N LEU A 132 7.69 -28.83 -29.48
CA LEU A 132 8.12 -27.96 -30.57
C LEU A 132 7.32 -26.65 -30.58
N ASP A 133 6.01 -26.72 -30.32
CA ASP A 133 5.15 -25.54 -30.20
C ASP A 133 5.48 -24.71 -28.94
N MET A 134 6.02 -25.32 -27.89
CA MET A 134 6.52 -24.61 -26.69
C MET A 134 7.75 -23.73 -26.98
N LEU A 135 8.46 -23.99 -28.08
CA LEU A 135 9.65 -23.26 -28.53
C LEU A 135 9.35 -22.25 -29.67
N SER A 136 8.11 -22.19 -30.17
CA SER A 136 7.73 -21.17 -31.19
C SER A 136 7.93 -19.75 -30.67
N THR A 137 8.30 -18.80 -31.52
CA THR A 137 8.56 -17.39 -31.14
C THR A 137 7.39 -16.46 -31.46
N ASP A 138 6.29 -16.99 -31.98
CA ASP A 138 5.12 -16.18 -32.35
C ASP A 138 4.40 -15.66 -31.10
N ASN A 139 4.01 -14.37 -31.12
CA ASN A 139 3.22 -13.71 -30.07
C ASN A 139 3.75 -13.86 -28.63
N LEU A 140 5.07 -13.98 -28.47
CA LEU A 140 5.77 -14.14 -27.18
C LEU A 140 5.26 -13.22 -26.06
N LEU A 141 5.08 -11.93 -26.35
CA LEU A 141 4.66 -10.96 -25.34
C LEU A 141 3.20 -11.15 -24.90
N ALA A 142 2.29 -11.43 -25.84
CA ALA A 142 0.89 -11.70 -25.52
C ALA A 142 0.73 -13.02 -24.74
N ASP A 143 1.44 -14.06 -25.16
CA ASP A 143 1.47 -15.36 -24.47
C ASP A 143 2.05 -15.25 -23.06
N CYS A 144 3.12 -14.47 -22.88
CA CYS A 144 3.72 -14.23 -21.57
C CYS A 144 2.74 -13.50 -20.64
N LEU A 145 2.07 -12.44 -21.10
CA LEU A 145 1.09 -11.71 -20.28
C LEU A 145 -0.12 -12.58 -19.90
N GLN A 146 -0.67 -13.31 -20.86
CA GLN A 146 -1.76 -14.25 -20.61
C GLN A 146 -1.31 -15.39 -19.67
N GLY A 147 -0.08 -15.88 -19.85
CA GLY A 147 0.57 -16.85 -18.98
C GLY A 147 0.75 -16.37 -17.55
N CYS A 148 1.17 -15.12 -17.36
CA CYS A 148 1.31 -14.50 -16.04
C CYS A 148 -0.03 -14.49 -15.32
N PHE A 149 -1.12 -14.18 -16.04
CA PHE A 149 -2.46 -14.25 -15.49
C PHE A 149 -2.83 -15.69 -15.07
N VAL A 150 -2.62 -16.67 -15.96
CA VAL A 150 -2.89 -18.09 -15.67
C VAL A 150 -2.11 -18.56 -14.44
N VAL A 151 -0.80 -18.32 -14.39
CA VAL A 151 0.08 -18.70 -13.27
C VAL A 151 -0.35 -18.02 -11.97
N THR A 152 -0.73 -16.74 -12.02
CA THR A 152 -1.22 -16.02 -10.84
C THR A 152 -2.50 -16.65 -10.33
N CYS A 153 -3.47 -16.92 -11.21
CA CYS A 153 -4.72 -17.58 -10.83
C CYS A 153 -4.50 -18.97 -10.22
N THR A 154 -3.64 -19.80 -10.82
CA THR A 154 -3.36 -21.16 -10.33
C THR A 154 -2.60 -21.14 -9.00
N LEU A 155 -1.60 -20.27 -8.84
CA LEU A 155 -0.87 -20.11 -7.58
C LEU A 155 -1.77 -19.57 -6.47
N CYS A 156 -2.59 -18.55 -6.75
CA CYS A 156 -3.55 -18.02 -5.77
C CYS A 156 -4.56 -19.10 -5.33
N ALA A 157 -5.06 -19.91 -6.28
CA ALA A 157 -5.95 -21.02 -5.96
C ALA A 157 -5.25 -22.08 -5.10
N PHE A 158 -4.01 -22.46 -5.45
CA PHE A 158 -3.22 -23.42 -4.69
C PHE A 158 -2.92 -22.94 -3.27
N ILE A 159 -2.44 -21.70 -3.10
CA ILE A 159 -2.17 -21.10 -1.79
C ILE A 159 -3.45 -21.05 -0.95
N SER A 160 -4.59 -20.69 -1.57
CA SER A 160 -5.89 -20.70 -0.88
C SER A 160 -6.28 -22.09 -0.37
N LEU A 161 -5.98 -23.15 -1.14
CA LEU A 161 -6.22 -24.53 -0.72
C LEU A 161 -5.30 -24.96 0.43
N VAL A 162 -4.00 -24.61 0.37
CA VAL A 162 -3.02 -24.93 1.42
C VAL A 162 -3.34 -24.18 2.71
N TRP A 163 -3.61 -22.88 2.63
CA TRP A 163 -4.02 -22.07 3.77
C TRP A 163 -5.29 -22.62 4.42
N LEU A 164 -6.26 -23.05 3.62
CA LEU A 164 -7.47 -23.66 4.15
C LEU A 164 -7.19 -25.01 4.83
N ARG A 165 -6.30 -25.84 4.28
CA ARG A 165 -5.87 -27.08 4.95
C ARG A 165 -5.32 -26.76 6.33
N GLU A 166 -4.43 -25.77 6.44
CA GLU A 166 -3.87 -25.35 7.73
C GLU A 166 -4.96 -24.88 8.69
N GLN A 167 -5.90 -24.04 8.24
CA GLN A 167 -7.02 -23.61 9.06
C GLN A 167 -7.94 -24.76 9.50
N ILE A 168 -8.16 -25.77 8.64
CA ILE A 168 -8.96 -26.96 8.99
C ILE A 168 -8.23 -27.83 10.03
N VAL A 169 -6.90 -27.91 9.95
CA VAL A 169 -6.04 -28.69 10.86
C VAL A 169 -5.88 -27.98 12.20
N HIS A 170 -5.68 -26.67 12.22
CA HIS A 170 -5.48 -25.87 13.43
C HIS A 170 -6.79 -25.38 14.07
N GLY A 171 -7.92 -25.41 13.35
CA GLY A 171 -9.21 -24.88 13.80
C GLY A 171 -9.92 -25.63 14.94
N GLY A 172 -9.27 -26.61 15.58
CA GLY A 172 -9.75 -27.27 16.80
C GLY A 172 -11.10 -28.02 16.69
N ALA A 173 -11.37 -28.89 17.68
CA ALA A 173 -12.73 -29.33 17.94
C ALA A 173 -13.48 -28.21 18.70
N PRO A 174 -14.82 -28.13 18.60
CA PRO A 174 -15.58 -27.13 19.36
C PRO A 174 -15.33 -27.22 20.88
N GLN A 175 -15.15 -26.08 21.56
CA GLN A 175 -14.87 -25.99 23.01
C GLN A 175 -15.88 -26.73 23.92
N TRP A 176 -17.11 -27.00 23.45
CA TRP A 176 -18.09 -27.78 24.21
C TRP A 176 -17.75 -29.28 24.32
N LEU A 177 -16.83 -29.79 23.48
CA LEU A 177 -16.29 -31.15 23.61
C LEU A 177 -15.24 -31.26 24.72
N GLU A 178 -14.50 -30.19 25.03
CA GLU A 178 -13.53 -30.17 26.15
C GLU A 178 -14.23 -29.98 27.50
N GLN A 179 -15.38 -29.30 27.52
CA GLN A 179 -16.11 -29.00 28.76
C GLN A 179 -16.85 -30.20 29.36
N GLN A 180 -16.99 -31.32 28.63
CA GLN A 180 -17.63 -32.55 29.12
C GLN A 180 -16.66 -33.55 29.77
N GLN A 181 -15.35 -33.26 29.81
CA GLN A 181 -14.36 -34.18 30.35
C GLN A 181 -13.68 -33.62 31.60
N GLN A 182 -14.47 -33.28 32.63
CA GLN A 182 -13.95 -33.23 34.00
C GLN A 182 -13.76 -34.67 34.48
N PRO A 183 -12.54 -35.11 34.86
CA PRO A 183 -12.36 -36.41 35.46
C PRO A 183 -13.06 -36.42 36.83
N PRO A 184 -13.69 -37.54 37.24
CA PRO A 184 -14.28 -37.64 38.56
C PRO A 184 -13.21 -37.46 39.64
N PRO A 185 -13.55 -36.84 40.79
CA PRO A 185 -12.61 -36.68 41.88
C PRO A 185 -12.47 -38.06 42.54
N ASN A 186 -11.40 -38.79 42.18
CA ASN A 186 -10.69 -39.80 42.98
C ASN A 186 -10.02 -40.86 42.09
N VAL A 187 -8.91 -40.52 41.43
CA VAL A 187 -7.85 -41.49 41.12
C VAL A 187 -6.50 -40.77 41.12
N ALA A 188 -6.00 -40.43 42.31
CA ALA A 188 -4.60 -40.05 42.49
C ALA A 188 -3.76 -41.33 42.50
N GLY A 189 -3.18 -41.72 41.36
CA GLY A 189 -2.28 -42.87 41.35
C GLY A 189 -1.73 -43.35 40.01
N GLN A 190 -2.29 -42.96 38.85
CA GLN A 190 -1.85 -43.50 37.55
C GLN A 190 -1.61 -42.45 36.46
N ALA A 191 -1.55 -41.16 36.81
CA ALA A 191 -1.37 -40.08 35.83
C ALA A 191 0.07 -39.89 35.35
N ASN A 192 1.08 -40.46 36.01
CA ASN A 192 2.48 -40.14 35.69
C ASN A 192 3.12 -41.00 34.59
N GLU A 193 2.54 -42.13 34.19
CA GLU A 193 3.11 -42.95 33.10
C GLU A 193 2.47 -42.69 31.73
N VAL A 194 1.22 -42.22 31.69
CA VAL A 194 0.53 -41.94 30.41
C VAL A 194 0.88 -40.54 29.87
N GLN A 195 1.33 -39.62 30.73
CA GLN A 195 1.78 -38.29 30.31
C GLN A 195 3.13 -38.32 29.57
N MET A 196 4.03 -39.28 29.87
CA MET A 196 5.35 -39.35 29.23
C MET A 196 5.34 -39.90 27.80
N PHE A 197 4.27 -40.56 27.35
CA PHE A 197 4.19 -41.09 25.98
C PHE A 197 3.52 -40.12 24.99
N HIS A 198 2.75 -39.14 25.48
CA HIS A 198 2.07 -38.17 24.63
C HIS A 198 2.89 -36.89 24.35
N ASP A 199 4.01 -36.71 25.07
CA ASP A 199 5.05 -35.71 24.78
C ASP A 199 6.18 -36.28 23.89
N MET A 200 5.85 -37.22 22.99
CA MET A 200 6.66 -37.49 21.80
C MET A 200 6.44 -36.36 20.76
N ASN A 201 6.91 -35.18 21.15
CA ASN A 201 7.54 -34.15 20.35
C ASN A 201 7.41 -34.28 18.81
N TRP A 202 6.28 -33.82 18.26
CA TRP A 202 6.24 -33.30 16.89
C TRP A 202 6.83 -31.89 16.93
N ASN A 203 8.08 -31.75 16.46
CA ASN A 203 8.84 -30.49 16.47
C ASN A 203 8.17 -29.39 15.61
N ALA A 204 7.32 -28.56 16.20
CA ALA A 204 6.93 -27.27 15.60
C ALA A 204 8.16 -26.35 15.40
N LEU A 205 9.20 -26.52 16.23
CA LEU A 205 10.48 -25.81 16.16
C LEU A 205 11.31 -26.15 14.91
N GLU A 206 11.16 -27.35 14.30
CA GLU A 206 11.88 -27.72 13.07
C GLU A 206 11.27 -27.08 11.82
N TRP A 207 9.94 -26.86 11.80
CA TRP A 207 9.27 -26.17 10.70
C TRP A 207 9.52 -24.66 10.72
N ASP A 208 9.53 -24.02 11.90
CA ASP A 208 9.95 -22.63 12.02
C ASP A 208 11.41 -22.44 11.59
N ARG A 209 12.29 -23.39 11.94
CA ARG A 209 13.70 -23.35 11.52
C ARG A 209 13.87 -23.60 10.01
N ALA A 210 13.07 -24.49 9.41
CA ALA A 210 13.05 -24.72 7.96
C ALA A 210 12.44 -23.54 7.18
N ALA A 211 11.45 -22.85 7.76
CA ALA A 211 10.88 -21.62 7.19
C ALA A 211 11.83 -20.41 7.34
N GLU A 212 12.58 -20.32 8.44
CA GLU A 212 13.65 -19.33 8.62
C GLU A 212 14.84 -19.58 7.67
N GLU A 213 15.11 -20.83 7.27
CA GLU A 213 16.13 -21.18 6.27
C GLU A 213 15.68 -20.97 4.80
N LEU A 214 14.38 -20.76 4.56
CA LEU A 214 13.80 -20.53 3.24
C LEU A 214 13.55 -19.04 3.01
N THR A 215 14.63 -18.25 2.94
CA THR A 215 14.53 -16.84 2.57
C THR A 215 13.97 -16.70 1.14
N TRP A 216 13.16 -15.67 0.90
CA TRP A 216 12.65 -15.33 -0.44
C TRP A 216 13.80 -15.17 -1.46
N GLU A 217 14.97 -14.74 -1.00
CA GLU A 217 16.19 -14.62 -1.80
C GLU A 217 16.67 -15.99 -2.30
N ARG A 218 16.61 -17.04 -1.47
CA ARG A 218 17.00 -18.41 -1.85
C ARG A 218 15.95 -19.09 -2.72
N MET A 219 14.67 -18.87 -2.44
CA MET A 219 13.55 -19.47 -3.20
C MET A 219 13.51 -18.96 -4.65
N LEU A 220 13.66 -17.65 -4.84
CA LEU A 220 13.72 -17.01 -6.16
C LEU A 220 15.07 -17.21 -6.85
N GLY A 221 16.13 -17.48 -6.09
CA GLY A 221 17.49 -17.65 -6.59
C GLY A 221 18.31 -16.36 -6.65
N LEU A 222 17.92 -15.31 -5.92
CA LEU A 222 18.65 -14.04 -5.85
C LEU A 222 20.01 -14.15 -5.12
N ASP A 223 20.21 -15.23 -4.35
CA ASP A 223 21.45 -15.56 -3.62
C ASP A 223 22.60 -16.06 -4.52
N GLY A 224 22.38 -16.23 -5.83
CA GLY A 224 23.39 -16.76 -6.75
C GLY A 224 23.44 -18.29 -6.86
N SER A 225 22.53 -19.00 -6.19
CA SER A 225 22.38 -20.46 -6.29
C SER A 225 21.44 -20.85 -7.45
N LEU A 226 21.72 -21.96 -8.14
CA LEU A 226 20.86 -22.52 -9.21
C LEU A 226 19.69 -23.38 -8.68
N VAL A 227 19.53 -23.50 -7.36
CA VAL A 227 18.43 -24.27 -6.73
C VAL A 227 17.04 -23.79 -7.17
N PHE A 228 16.89 -22.52 -7.58
CA PHE A 228 15.61 -22.01 -8.07
C PHE A 228 15.11 -22.73 -9.34
N LEU A 229 15.97 -23.36 -10.15
CA LEU A 229 15.54 -24.13 -11.32
C LEU A 229 14.68 -25.34 -10.91
N GLU A 230 15.00 -25.96 -9.77
CA GLU A 230 14.18 -27.02 -9.18
C GLU A 230 12.81 -26.48 -8.81
N HIS A 231 12.75 -25.32 -8.14
CA HIS A 231 11.48 -24.65 -7.81
C HIS A 231 10.67 -24.27 -9.05
N VAL A 232 11.31 -23.75 -10.11
CA VAL A 232 10.67 -23.43 -11.39
C VAL A 232 10.03 -24.68 -11.98
N PHE A 233 10.74 -25.81 -12.01
CA PHE A 233 10.20 -27.08 -12.48
C PHE A 233 9.00 -27.54 -11.65
N TRP A 234 9.11 -27.51 -10.31
CA TRP A 234 7.99 -27.81 -9.42
C TRP A 234 6.76 -26.95 -9.69
N VAL A 235 6.95 -25.63 -9.87
CA VAL A 235 5.85 -24.69 -10.16
C VAL A 235 5.20 -25.00 -11.52
N VAL A 236 5.99 -25.26 -12.57
CA VAL A 236 5.45 -25.64 -13.90
C VAL A 236 4.69 -26.96 -13.83
N SER A 237 5.25 -27.99 -13.18
CA SER A 237 4.57 -29.29 -13.01
C SER A 237 3.29 -29.16 -12.20
N LEU A 238 3.31 -28.41 -11.09
CA LEU A 238 2.15 -28.17 -10.24
C LEU A 238 1.07 -27.39 -10.99
N ASN A 239 1.44 -26.34 -11.73
CA ASN A 239 0.50 -25.58 -12.56
C ASN A 239 -0.13 -26.46 -13.65
N THR A 240 0.66 -27.30 -14.32
CA THR A 240 0.17 -28.24 -15.34
C THR A 240 -0.84 -29.21 -14.76
N LEU A 241 -0.50 -29.83 -13.63
CA LEU A 241 -1.38 -30.76 -12.92
C LEU A 241 -2.67 -30.06 -12.47
N PHE A 242 -2.56 -28.83 -11.95
CA PHE A 242 -3.70 -28.07 -11.49
C PHE A 242 -4.65 -27.71 -12.64
N ILE A 243 -4.14 -27.21 -13.77
CA ILE A 243 -4.94 -26.89 -14.96
C ILE A 243 -5.60 -28.16 -15.51
N LEU A 244 -4.87 -29.28 -15.57
CA LEU A 244 -5.41 -30.55 -16.03
C LEU A 244 -6.59 -31.02 -15.16
N VAL A 245 -6.40 -31.05 -13.84
CA VAL A 245 -7.38 -31.62 -12.90
C VAL A 245 -8.58 -30.70 -12.71
N PHE A 246 -8.37 -29.39 -12.55
CA PHE A 246 -9.41 -28.43 -12.18
C PHE A 246 -9.93 -27.59 -13.35
N ALA A 247 -9.31 -27.57 -14.52
CA ALA A 247 -9.82 -26.79 -15.65
C ALA A 247 -10.23 -27.71 -16.81
N PHE A 248 -9.32 -28.57 -17.27
CA PHE A 248 -9.51 -29.41 -18.44
C PHE A 248 -10.54 -30.53 -18.22
N CYS A 249 -10.39 -31.34 -17.14
CA CYS A 249 -11.30 -32.46 -16.88
C CYS A 249 -12.77 -32.03 -16.74
N PRO A 250 -13.12 -31.00 -15.94
CA PRO A 250 -14.50 -30.52 -15.86
C PRO A 250 -15.00 -29.96 -17.19
N TYR A 251 -14.19 -29.16 -17.92
CA TYR A 251 -14.60 -28.60 -19.20
C TYR A 251 -15.01 -29.69 -20.20
N HIS A 252 -14.19 -30.71 -20.38
CA HIS A 252 -14.47 -31.76 -21.36
C HIS A 252 -15.70 -32.60 -20.99
N ILE A 253 -15.87 -32.94 -19.72
CA ILE A 253 -17.05 -33.67 -19.24
C ILE A 253 -18.32 -32.85 -19.46
N GLY A 254 -18.25 -31.54 -19.19
CA GLY A 254 -19.34 -30.61 -19.43
C GLY A 254 -19.67 -30.44 -20.92
N HIS A 255 -18.65 -30.19 -21.74
CA HIS A 255 -18.79 -30.06 -23.20
C HIS A 255 -19.42 -31.31 -23.83
N PHE A 256 -18.93 -32.50 -23.48
CA PHE A 256 -19.49 -33.76 -23.97
C PHE A 256 -20.97 -33.92 -23.61
N SER A 257 -21.36 -33.43 -22.43
CA SER A 257 -22.73 -33.51 -21.93
C SER A 257 -23.64 -32.46 -22.56
N VAL A 258 -23.16 -31.23 -22.78
CA VAL A 258 -23.90 -30.17 -23.47
C VAL A 258 -24.17 -30.56 -24.93
N VAL A 259 -23.17 -31.13 -25.61
CA VAL A 259 -23.33 -31.68 -26.96
C VAL A 259 -24.28 -32.88 -26.96
N GLY A 260 -24.12 -33.81 -26.01
CA GLY A 260 -24.99 -34.99 -25.89
C GLY A 260 -26.45 -34.68 -25.60
N LEU A 261 -26.75 -33.55 -24.94
CA LEU A 261 -28.10 -33.08 -24.62
C LEU A 261 -28.67 -32.09 -25.65
N GLY A 262 -27.88 -31.68 -26.65
CA GLY A 262 -28.33 -30.76 -27.72
C GLY A 262 -28.48 -29.29 -27.31
N PHE A 263 -27.85 -28.83 -26.23
CA PHE A 263 -27.96 -27.44 -25.73
C PHE A 263 -26.91 -26.48 -26.29
N GLN A 264 -26.18 -26.88 -27.34
CA GLN A 264 -25.02 -26.12 -27.85
C GLN A 264 -25.38 -24.70 -28.29
N GLU A 265 -26.50 -24.50 -28.99
CA GLU A 265 -26.91 -23.18 -29.48
C GLU A 265 -27.23 -22.17 -28.36
N TYR A 266 -27.83 -22.64 -27.26
CA TYR A 266 -28.14 -21.79 -26.10
C TYR A 266 -26.88 -21.35 -25.34
N VAL A 267 -25.89 -22.24 -25.27
CA VAL A 267 -24.63 -21.95 -24.58
C VAL A 267 -23.76 -21.00 -25.40
N GLN A 268 -23.71 -21.16 -26.73
CA GLN A 268 -22.99 -20.25 -27.62
C GLN A 268 -23.56 -18.82 -27.61
N ALA A 269 -24.88 -18.67 -27.47
CA ALA A 269 -25.53 -17.37 -27.36
C ALA A 269 -25.18 -16.59 -26.07
N SER A 270 -24.64 -17.26 -25.04
CA SER A 270 -24.45 -16.67 -23.70
C SER A 270 -23.19 -15.81 -23.53
N HIS A 271 -22.34 -15.65 -24.56
CA HIS A 271 -21.00 -15.03 -24.51
C HIS A 271 -19.99 -15.66 -23.52
N PHE A 272 -20.43 -16.56 -22.62
CA PHE A 272 -19.65 -17.23 -21.58
C PHE A 272 -19.64 -18.76 -21.76
N GLU A 273 -19.55 -19.24 -23.00
CA GLU A 273 -19.60 -20.67 -23.36
C GLU A 273 -18.64 -21.52 -22.52
N GLY A 274 -17.37 -21.09 -22.35
CA GLY A 274 -16.37 -21.82 -21.57
C GLY A 274 -16.67 -21.93 -20.06
N LEU A 275 -17.32 -20.91 -19.48
CA LEU A 275 -17.66 -20.91 -18.06
C LEU A 275 -18.87 -21.82 -17.78
N ILE A 276 -19.90 -21.75 -18.62
CA ILE A 276 -21.12 -22.55 -18.44
C ILE A 276 -20.81 -24.03 -18.63
N THR A 277 -20.04 -24.38 -19.66
CA THR A 277 -19.60 -25.76 -19.93
C THR A 277 -18.76 -26.33 -18.78
N THR A 278 -17.78 -25.58 -18.25
CA THR A 278 -17.00 -26.03 -17.08
C THR A 278 -17.87 -26.27 -15.85
N ILE A 279 -18.81 -25.37 -15.55
CA ILE A 279 -19.73 -25.52 -14.40
C ILE A 279 -20.57 -26.79 -14.54
N VAL A 280 -21.17 -27.04 -15.72
CA VAL A 280 -21.96 -28.26 -15.97
C VAL A 280 -21.12 -29.52 -15.74
N GLY A 281 -19.87 -29.53 -16.20
CA GLY A 281 -18.97 -30.67 -15.98
C GLY A 281 -18.59 -30.90 -14.52
N TYR A 282 -18.39 -29.84 -13.75
CA TYR A 282 -18.21 -29.94 -12.29
C TYR A 282 -19.42 -30.56 -11.58
N VAL A 283 -20.64 -30.18 -11.98
CA VAL A 283 -21.87 -30.78 -11.43
C VAL A 283 -21.92 -32.28 -11.73
N LEU A 284 -21.61 -32.69 -12.95
CA LEU A 284 -21.65 -34.10 -13.35
C LEU A 284 -20.56 -34.94 -12.68
N LEU A 285 -19.34 -34.41 -12.54
CA LEU A 285 -18.25 -35.01 -11.76
C LEU A 285 -18.65 -35.22 -10.29
N ALA A 286 -19.32 -34.23 -9.69
CA ALA A 286 -19.80 -34.35 -8.31
C ALA A 286 -20.87 -35.44 -8.19
N MET A 287 -21.84 -35.47 -9.10
CA MET A 287 -22.92 -36.48 -9.09
C MET A 287 -22.39 -37.91 -9.30
N THR A 288 -21.44 -38.11 -10.20
CA THR A 288 -20.80 -39.41 -10.42
C THR A 288 -20.00 -39.86 -9.21
N LEU A 289 -19.24 -38.97 -8.57
CA LEU A 289 -18.51 -39.31 -7.34
C LEU A 289 -19.44 -39.62 -6.15
N ILE A 290 -20.57 -38.92 -6.03
CA ILE A 290 -21.62 -39.23 -5.03
C ILE A 290 -22.17 -40.64 -5.26
N LEU A 291 -22.51 -40.96 -6.50
CA LEU A 291 -23.05 -42.27 -6.87
C LEU A 291 -22.02 -43.37 -6.60
N CYS A 292 -20.77 -43.18 -7.02
CA CYS A 292 -19.68 -44.13 -6.79
C CYS A 292 -19.41 -44.34 -5.29
N HIS A 293 -19.44 -43.28 -4.48
CA HIS A 293 -19.28 -43.39 -3.03
C HIS A 293 -20.47 -44.10 -2.37
N GLY A 294 -21.70 -43.83 -2.83
CA GLY A 294 -22.91 -44.54 -2.38
C GLY A 294 -22.89 -46.03 -2.73
N LEU A 295 -22.48 -46.37 -3.96
CA LEU A 295 -22.29 -47.76 -4.40
C LEU A 295 -21.17 -48.45 -3.62
N ALA A 296 -20.04 -47.79 -3.36
CA ALA A 296 -18.96 -48.35 -2.53
C ALA A 296 -19.39 -48.58 -1.07
N ALA A 297 -20.32 -47.76 -0.55
CA ALA A 297 -20.92 -47.96 0.76
C ALA A 297 -21.85 -49.19 0.79
N LEU A 298 -22.61 -49.42 -0.28
CA LEU A 298 -23.45 -50.61 -0.44
C LEU A 298 -22.62 -51.91 -0.53
N VAL A 299 -21.46 -51.88 -1.20
CA VAL A 299 -20.59 -53.06 -1.40
C VAL A 299 -19.55 -53.26 -0.27
N ARG A 300 -19.55 -52.43 0.79
CA ARG A 300 -18.63 -52.51 1.96
C ARG A 300 -17.12 -52.54 1.61
N PHE A 301 -16.71 -51.96 0.48
CA PHE A 301 -15.29 -51.88 0.11
C PHE A 301 -14.56 -50.74 0.86
N GLN A 302 -13.95 -51.05 2.00
CA GLN A 302 -13.36 -50.06 2.92
C GLN A 302 -12.27 -49.16 2.28
N ARG A 303 -11.41 -49.71 1.41
CA ARG A 303 -10.31 -48.98 0.76
C ARG A 303 -10.80 -48.04 -0.35
N SER A 304 -11.68 -48.52 -1.21
CA SER A 304 -12.29 -47.71 -2.29
C SER A 304 -13.17 -46.60 -1.71
N ARG A 305 -13.93 -46.89 -0.65
CA ARG A 305 -14.72 -45.89 0.07
C ARG A 305 -13.85 -44.78 0.68
N ARG A 306 -12.65 -45.09 1.17
CA ARG A 306 -11.72 -44.07 1.70
C ARG A 306 -11.15 -43.19 0.57
N LEU A 307 -10.74 -43.79 -0.55
CA LEU A 307 -10.24 -43.07 -1.73
C LEU A 307 -11.32 -42.22 -2.41
N LEU A 308 -12.48 -42.82 -2.72
CA LEU A 308 -13.64 -42.12 -3.27
C LEU A 308 -14.20 -41.09 -2.31
N GLY A 309 -14.11 -41.32 -0.99
CA GLY A 309 -14.44 -40.35 0.04
C GLY A 309 -13.52 -39.13 0.02
N VAL A 310 -12.21 -39.32 -0.18
CA VAL A 310 -11.22 -38.22 -0.34
C VAL A 310 -11.44 -37.48 -1.67
N CYS A 311 -11.66 -38.17 -2.79
CA CYS A 311 -11.99 -37.53 -4.07
C CYS A 311 -13.35 -36.80 -4.04
N TYR A 312 -14.35 -37.39 -3.38
CA TYR A 312 -15.63 -36.74 -3.11
C TYR A 312 -15.46 -35.52 -2.21
N ILE A 313 -14.58 -35.56 -1.20
CA ILE A 313 -14.22 -34.38 -0.39
C ILE A 313 -13.62 -33.28 -1.29
N VAL A 314 -12.73 -33.63 -2.24
CA VAL A 314 -12.10 -32.69 -3.17
C VAL A 314 -13.07 -32.13 -4.22
N VAL A 315 -14.15 -32.85 -4.60
CA VAL A 315 -15.16 -32.38 -5.58
C VAL A 315 -16.43 -31.79 -4.93
N LYS A 316 -16.76 -32.16 -3.69
CA LYS A 316 -17.82 -31.51 -2.87
C LYS A 316 -17.49 -30.04 -2.56
N VAL A 317 -16.23 -29.66 -2.79
CA VAL A 317 -15.74 -28.28 -2.96
C VAL A 317 -16.46 -27.52 -4.09
N THR A 318 -17.39 -28.10 -4.86
CA THR A 318 -18.09 -27.38 -5.95
C THR A 318 -19.61 -27.57 -6.14
N HIS A 319 -20.42 -28.30 -5.33
CA HIS A 319 -21.89 -28.24 -5.51
C HIS A 319 -22.81 -28.64 -4.31
N ILE A 320 -23.67 -27.67 -3.93
CA ILE A 320 -25.02 -27.62 -3.32
C ILE A 320 -25.58 -28.73 -2.37
N ASN A 321 -26.16 -28.23 -1.27
CA ASN A 321 -27.07 -28.89 -0.31
C ASN A 321 -28.44 -29.27 -0.91
N ALA A 322 -28.85 -30.52 -0.72
CA ALA A 322 -30.24 -30.87 -0.35
C ALA A 322 -30.30 -32.33 0.16
N SER A 323 -31.07 -32.53 1.24
CA SER A 323 -31.66 -33.80 1.75
C SER A 323 -30.75 -34.93 2.27
N VAL A 324 -30.32 -34.92 3.55
CA VAL A 324 -30.17 -36.14 4.40
C VAL A 324 -30.27 -35.79 5.91
N PRO A 325 -30.96 -36.59 6.78
CA PRO A 325 -31.11 -36.33 8.22
C PRO A 325 -29.91 -36.74 9.11
N ASP A 326 -29.63 -35.87 10.08
CA ASP A 326 -29.07 -35.96 11.45
C ASP A 326 -27.93 -36.91 11.88
N CYS A 327 -27.52 -37.95 11.15
CA CYS A 327 -26.53 -38.92 11.66
C CYS A 327 -25.07 -38.74 11.20
N LEU A 328 -24.73 -37.69 10.44
CA LEU A 328 -23.40 -37.55 9.80
C LEU A 328 -22.69 -36.21 10.09
N ARG A 329 -22.64 -35.77 11.35
CA ARG A 329 -22.04 -34.48 11.76
C ARG A 329 -20.50 -34.41 11.67
N PHE A 330 -19.80 -35.50 11.36
CA PHE A 330 -18.32 -35.51 11.26
C PHE A 330 -17.77 -35.34 9.83
N SER A 331 -18.63 -35.15 8.81
CA SER A 331 -18.25 -35.13 7.39
C SER A 331 -18.65 -33.85 6.63
N LEU A 332 -18.69 -32.71 7.34
CA LEU A 332 -19.23 -31.42 6.85
C LEU A 332 -18.21 -30.38 6.35
N LYS A 333 -16.89 -30.60 6.44
CA LYS A 333 -15.89 -29.57 6.09
C LYS A 333 -15.57 -29.29 4.59
N PRO A 334 -16.02 -30.04 3.55
CA PRO A 334 -15.68 -29.71 2.15
C PRO A 334 -16.67 -28.81 1.38
N SER A 335 -17.95 -28.69 1.80
CA SER A 335 -18.91 -27.71 1.23
C SER A 335 -18.50 -26.25 1.45
N LEU A 336 -17.50 -26.06 2.31
CA LEU A 336 -16.95 -24.80 2.72
C LEU A 336 -16.09 -24.12 1.67
N LEU A 337 -15.43 -24.90 0.82
CA LEU A 337 -14.45 -24.38 -0.11
C LEU A 337 -15.11 -23.71 -1.33
N LEU A 338 -16.18 -24.31 -1.87
CA LEU A 338 -17.07 -23.62 -2.82
C LEU A 338 -17.67 -22.39 -2.17
N GLN A 339 -18.15 -22.52 -0.93
CA GLN A 339 -18.87 -21.47 -0.26
C GLN A 339 -17.94 -20.28 0.00
N VAL A 340 -16.69 -20.51 0.39
CA VAL A 340 -15.66 -19.49 0.58
C VAL A 340 -15.30 -18.83 -0.74
N SER A 341 -14.97 -19.62 -1.77
CA SER A 341 -14.59 -19.07 -3.08
C SER A 341 -15.76 -18.31 -3.73
N LEU A 342 -16.96 -18.89 -3.73
CA LEU A 342 -18.17 -18.27 -4.27
C LEU A 342 -18.57 -17.03 -3.47
N LEU A 343 -18.47 -17.05 -2.13
CA LEU A 343 -18.77 -15.87 -1.32
C LEU A 343 -17.74 -14.77 -1.56
N VAL A 344 -16.45 -15.11 -1.69
CA VAL A 344 -15.39 -14.15 -2.04
C VAL A 344 -15.66 -13.55 -3.41
N VAL A 345 -15.99 -14.35 -4.42
CA VAL A 345 -16.36 -13.85 -5.77
C VAL A 345 -17.63 -12.99 -5.71
N VAL A 346 -18.62 -13.37 -4.91
CA VAL A 346 -19.86 -12.63 -4.75
C VAL A 346 -19.64 -11.31 -4.00
N GLU A 347 -18.85 -11.29 -2.93
CA GLU A 347 -18.62 -10.11 -2.10
C GLU A 347 -17.59 -9.13 -2.69
N ILE A 348 -16.52 -9.63 -3.33
CA ILE A 348 -15.44 -8.79 -3.90
C ILE A 348 -15.67 -8.52 -5.40
N GLY A 349 -16.32 -9.43 -6.12
CA GLY A 349 -16.62 -9.26 -7.55
C GLY A 349 -18.03 -8.73 -7.79
N VAL A 350 -19.04 -9.56 -7.50
CA VAL A 350 -20.44 -9.31 -7.93
C VAL A 350 -21.07 -8.13 -7.17
N PHE A 351 -20.84 -8.01 -5.86
CA PHE A 351 -21.45 -6.97 -5.04
C PHE A 351 -21.01 -5.55 -5.44
N PRO A 352 -19.70 -5.25 -5.61
CA PRO A 352 -19.26 -4.00 -6.19
C PRO A 352 -19.84 -3.76 -7.57
N LEU A 353 -19.89 -4.78 -8.44
CA LEU A 353 -20.44 -4.63 -9.79
C LEU A 353 -21.91 -4.18 -9.75
N ILE A 354 -22.76 -4.83 -8.94
CA ILE A 354 -24.17 -4.44 -8.75
C ILE A 354 -24.27 -2.99 -8.25
N CYS A 355 -23.45 -2.62 -7.25
CA CYS A 355 -23.43 -1.25 -6.73
C CYS A 355 -23.02 -0.24 -7.82
N GLY A 356 -22.03 -0.57 -8.64
CA GLY A 356 -21.59 0.26 -9.76
C GLY A 356 -22.69 0.48 -10.80
N TRP A 357 -23.43 -0.56 -11.17
CA TRP A 357 -24.60 -0.43 -12.06
C TRP A 357 -25.71 0.43 -11.45
N TRP A 358 -26.00 0.28 -10.15
CA TRP A 358 -26.96 1.15 -9.47
C TRP A 358 -26.55 2.62 -9.53
N LEU A 359 -25.27 2.92 -9.28
CA LEU A 359 -24.72 4.27 -9.37
C LEU A 359 -24.82 4.84 -10.79
N ASP A 360 -24.43 4.07 -11.81
CA ASP A 360 -24.49 4.52 -13.21
C ASP A 360 -25.92 4.85 -13.62
N ILE A 361 -26.87 3.91 -13.42
CA ILE A 361 -28.29 4.08 -13.77
C ILE A 361 -28.89 5.30 -13.05
N CYS A 362 -28.58 5.50 -11.76
CA CYS A 362 -29.07 6.64 -11.00
C CYS A 362 -28.45 7.98 -11.45
N SER A 363 -27.28 7.95 -12.08
CA SER A 363 -26.53 9.13 -12.53
C SER A 363 -26.75 9.50 -14.01
N LEU A 364 -27.46 8.69 -14.80
CA LEU A 364 -27.65 8.92 -16.24
C LEU A 364 -28.20 10.32 -16.57
N GLU A 365 -29.23 10.75 -15.85
CA GLU A 365 -29.83 12.08 -16.06
C GLU A 365 -28.92 13.23 -15.65
N MET A 366 -27.90 12.97 -14.84
CA MET A 366 -26.90 13.96 -14.46
C MET A 366 -26.00 14.33 -15.65
N PHE A 367 -25.76 13.39 -16.55
CA PHE A 367 -24.83 13.53 -17.69
C PHE A 367 -25.55 13.60 -19.06
N ASP A 368 -26.87 13.75 -19.09
CA ASP A 368 -27.70 13.73 -20.32
C ASP A 368 -27.55 12.43 -21.15
N ALA A 369 -27.24 11.31 -20.49
CA ALA A 369 -27.07 10.01 -21.13
C ALA A 369 -28.34 9.15 -21.00
N SER A 370 -28.59 8.26 -21.97
CA SER A 370 -29.71 7.32 -21.92
C SER A 370 -29.25 5.86 -21.68
N LEU A 371 -30.18 5.00 -21.25
CA LEU A 371 -29.90 3.56 -21.12
C LEU A 371 -29.48 2.91 -22.46
N LYS A 372 -29.93 3.46 -23.60
CA LYS A 372 -29.56 2.96 -24.93
C LYS A 372 -28.10 3.26 -25.25
N ASP A 373 -27.59 4.42 -24.85
CA ASP A 373 -26.18 4.78 -25.06
C ASP A 373 -25.25 3.87 -24.24
N ARG A 374 -25.70 3.47 -23.04
CA ARG A 374 -24.99 2.48 -22.21
C ARG A 374 -25.03 1.08 -22.81
N GLU A 375 -26.16 0.65 -23.36
CA GLU A 375 -26.27 -0.63 -24.05
C GLU A 375 -25.31 -0.70 -25.25
N LEU A 376 -25.21 0.38 -26.04
CA LEU A 376 -24.25 0.49 -27.15
C LEU A 376 -22.80 0.43 -26.66
N SER A 377 -22.48 1.15 -25.58
CA SER A 377 -21.14 1.11 -24.96
C SER A 377 -20.78 -0.29 -24.47
N PHE A 378 -21.71 -0.98 -23.81
CA PHE A 378 -21.51 -2.36 -23.32
C PHE A 378 -21.30 -3.34 -24.48
N LYS A 379 -22.06 -3.22 -25.57
CA LYS A 379 -21.88 -4.05 -26.78
C LYS A 379 -20.54 -3.80 -27.45
N SER A 380 -20.06 -2.55 -27.47
CA SER A 380 -18.78 -2.19 -28.08
C SER A 380 -17.57 -2.68 -27.29
N ALA A 381 -17.62 -2.62 -25.96
CA ALA A 381 -16.51 -2.96 -25.06
C ALA A 381 -17.01 -3.56 -23.73
N PRO A 382 -17.43 -4.84 -23.71
CA PRO A 382 -18.05 -5.45 -22.52
C PRO A 382 -17.07 -5.57 -21.35
N GLY A 383 -15.81 -5.91 -21.62
CA GLY A 383 -14.77 -6.03 -20.57
C GLY A 383 -14.48 -4.70 -19.88
N THR A 384 -14.23 -3.63 -20.66
CA THR A 384 -13.92 -2.30 -20.14
C THR A 384 -15.10 -1.72 -19.35
N THR A 385 -16.32 -1.87 -19.87
CA THR A 385 -17.52 -1.39 -19.17
C THR A 385 -17.75 -2.16 -17.86
N MET A 386 -17.64 -3.49 -17.84
CA MET A 386 -17.73 -4.26 -16.59
C MET A 386 -16.67 -3.84 -15.58
N PHE A 387 -15.43 -3.67 -16.02
CA PHE A 387 -14.32 -3.25 -15.16
C PHE A 387 -14.56 -1.86 -14.55
N LEU A 388 -15.01 -0.89 -15.35
CA LEU A 388 -15.30 0.46 -14.85
C LEU A 388 -16.44 0.47 -13.82
N HIS A 389 -17.52 -0.27 -14.05
CA HIS A 389 -18.62 -0.39 -13.08
C HIS A 389 -18.14 -1.09 -11.80
N TRP A 390 -17.35 -2.16 -11.92
CA TRP A 390 -16.75 -2.82 -10.76
C TRP A 390 -15.84 -1.88 -9.96
N LEU A 391 -14.99 -1.11 -10.63
CA LEU A 391 -14.08 -0.16 -10.00
C LEU A 391 -14.84 0.93 -9.22
N VAL A 392 -15.80 1.60 -9.88
CA VAL A 392 -16.64 2.63 -9.24
C VAL A 392 -17.44 2.04 -8.08
N GLY A 393 -17.99 0.85 -8.26
CA GLY A 393 -18.68 0.12 -7.21
C GLY A 393 -17.79 -0.23 -6.02
N MET A 394 -16.55 -0.65 -6.26
CA MET A 394 -15.60 -1.01 -5.19
C MET A 394 -15.21 0.22 -4.38
N VAL A 395 -14.97 1.34 -5.05
CA VAL A 395 -14.71 2.63 -4.40
C VAL A 395 -15.89 3.05 -3.52
N TYR A 396 -17.13 2.91 -4.01
CA TYR A 396 -18.34 3.18 -3.23
C TYR A 396 -18.46 2.29 -2.00
N VAL A 397 -18.27 0.98 -2.14
CA VAL A 397 -18.32 0.02 -1.01
C VAL A 397 -17.27 0.39 0.05
N PHE A 398 -16.06 0.76 -0.37
CA PHE A 398 -14.98 1.18 0.53
C PHE A 398 -15.33 2.46 1.31
N TYR A 399 -15.83 3.50 0.64
CA TYR A 399 -16.24 4.75 1.31
C TYR A 399 -17.43 4.55 2.23
N PHE A 400 -18.41 3.73 1.82
CA PHE A 400 -19.54 3.39 2.67
C PHE A 400 -19.09 2.62 3.93
N ALA A 401 -18.21 1.62 3.78
CA ALA A 401 -17.65 0.89 4.91
C ALA A 401 -16.90 1.83 5.88
N SER A 402 -16.10 2.75 5.34
CA SER A 402 -15.41 3.79 6.13
C SER A 402 -16.38 4.71 6.89
N PHE A 403 -17.51 5.06 6.28
CA PHE A 403 -18.57 5.84 6.93
C PHE A 403 -19.27 5.05 8.05
N ILE A 404 -19.57 3.76 7.84
CA ILE A 404 -20.14 2.90 8.89
C ILE A 404 -19.18 2.77 10.08
N LEU A 405 -17.87 2.68 9.84
CA LEU A 405 -16.88 2.68 10.93
C LEU A 405 -16.91 3.99 11.72
N LEU A 406 -17.00 5.14 11.04
CA LEU A 406 -17.16 6.43 11.71
C LEU A 406 -18.46 6.50 12.52
N LEU A 407 -19.58 5.99 11.99
CA LEU A 407 -20.84 5.91 12.74
C LEU A 407 -20.71 5.03 13.99
N ARG A 408 -20.00 3.89 13.92
CA ARG A 408 -19.75 3.01 15.08
C ARG A 408 -18.90 3.67 16.16
N GLU A 409 -18.03 4.61 15.80
CA GLU A 409 -17.27 5.38 16.79
C GLU A 409 -18.10 6.44 17.53
N VAL A 410 -19.24 6.86 16.97
CA VAL A 410 -20.12 7.90 17.54
C VAL A 410 -21.33 7.28 18.23
N LEU A 411 -21.91 6.24 17.63
CA LEU A 411 -23.09 5.56 18.14
C LEU A 411 -22.71 4.48 19.14
N ARG A 412 -23.61 4.25 20.09
CA ARG A 412 -23.52 3.18 21.07
C ARG A 412 -23.38 1.79 20.40
N PRO A 413 -22.51 0.89 20.91
CA PRO A 413 -22.42 -0.48 20.43
C PRO A 413 -23.76 -1.21 20.56
N GLY A 414 -24.28 -1.72 19.44
CA GLY A 414 -25.58 -2.43 19.36
C GLY A 414 -26.66 -1.71 18.55
N VAL A 415 -26.53 -0.39 18.29
CA VAL A 415 -27.51 0.35 17.45
C VAL A 415 -27.47 -0.14 15.99
N LEU A 416 -26.27 -0.37 15.46
CA LEU A 416 -26.01 -0.83 14.09
C LEU A 416 -25.89 -2.37 14.00
N TRP A 417 -26.67 -3.11 14.78
CA TRP A 417 -26.61 -4.58 14.82
C TRP A 417 -26.95 -5.25 13.48
N PHE A 418 -27.71 -4.57 12.62
CA PHE A 418 -28.13 -5.09 11.31
C PHE A 418 -27.06 -4.94 10.22
N LEU A 419 -26.09 -4.04 10.41
CA LEU A 419 -24.96 -3.84 9.51
C LEU A 419 -23.79 -4.71 9.98
N ARG A 420 -23.18 -5.44 9.05
CA ARG A 420 -21.99 -6.27 9.33
C ARG A 420 -20.81 -5.38 9.70
N ASN A 421 -20.06 -5.72 10.76
CA ASN A 421 -18.79 -5.07 11.07
C ASN A 421 -17.69 -5.79 10.29
N LEU A 422 -17.20 -5.17 9.21
CA LEU A 422 -16.16 -5.78 8.36
C LEU A 422 -14.76 -5.76 9.00
N ASN A 423 -14.58 -5.01 10.08
CA ASN A 423 -13.26 -4.70 10.67
C ASN A 423 -13.13 -5.17 12.12
N ASP A 424 -13.94 -6.15 12.52
CA ASP A 424 -13.90 -6.73 13.86
C ASP A 424 -12.73 -7.73 13.94
N PRO A 425 -11.72 -7.54 14.80
CA PRO A 425 -10.54 -8.41 14.86
C PRO A 425 -10.85 -9.83 15.36
N ASP A 426 -11.96 -10.00 16.10
CA ASP A 426 -12.45 -11.31 16.55
C ASP A 426 -13.31 -12.01 15.48
N PHE A 427 -13.62 -11.29 14.40
CA PHE A 427 -14.36 -11.81 13.27
C PHE A 427 -13.41 -12.47 12.28
N ASN A 428 -13.31 -13.79 12.37
CA ASN A 428 -12.76 -14.60 11.30
C ASN A 428 -13.86 -14.82 10.25
N PRO A 429 -13.87 -14.09 9.11
CA PRO A 429 -14.93 -14.19 8.09
C PRO A 429 -15.12 -15.61 7.57
N VAL A 430 -14.02 -16.36 7.54
CA VAL A 430 -14.01 -17.76 7.15
C VAL A 430 -14.72 -18.61 8.20
N GLN A 431 -14.48 -18.41 9.50
CA GLN A 431 -15.15 -19.15 10.59
C GLN A 431 -16.67 -18.92 10.60
N GLU A 432 -17.15 -17.69 10.45
CA GLU A 432 -18.61 -17.45 10.40
C GLU A 432 -19.25 -18.13 9.17
N MET A 433 -18.54 -18.14 8.04
CA MET A 433 -18.96 -18.80 6.82
C MET A 433 -18.91 -20.34 6.89
N ILE A 434 -18.03 -20.92 7.73
CA ILE A 434 -17.99 -22.37 8.04
C ILE A 434 -19.28 -22.81 8.72
N HIS A 435 -19.80 -21.98 9.64
CA HIS A 435 -20.83 -22.41 10.58
C HIS A 435 -22.26 -22.10 10.13
N LEU A 436 -22.47 -21.23 9.13
CA LEU A 436 -23.81 -20.76 8.73
C LEU A 436 -24.24 -21.32 7.35
N PRO A 437 -25.52 -21.71 7.19
CA PRO A 437 -26.04 -22.23 5.93
C PRO A 437 -26.14 -21.15 4.84
N ILE A 438 -25.92 -21.52 3.57
CA ILE A 438 -25.91 -20.63 2.39
C ILE A 438 -27.15 -19.73 2.30
N TYR A 439 -28.35 -20.25 2.58
CA TYR A 439 -29.58 -19.45 2.56
C TYR A 439 -29.53 -18.25 3.53
N ARG A 440 -28.87 -18.40 4.69
CA ARG A 440 -28.71 -17.31 5.66
C ARG A 440 -27.71 -16.26 5.14
N HIS A 441 -26.65 -16.68 4.45
CA HIS A 441 -25.75 -15.76 3.75
C HIS A 441 -26.43 -15.05 2.59
N LEU A 442 -27.17 -15.76 1.75
CA LEU A 442 -27.90 -15.19 0.63
C LEU A 442 -28.96 -14.17 1.10
N ARG A 443 -29.70 -14.48 2.16
CA ARG A 443 -30.65 -13.54 2.78
C ARG A 443 -29.93 -12.29 3.30
N ARG A 444 -28.79 -12.45 3.97
CA ARG A 444 -27.96 -11.31 4.44
C ARG A 444 -27.42 -10.49 3.27
N PHE A 445 -26.98 -11.15 2.19
CA PHE A 445 -26.50 -10.52 0.97
C PHE A 445 -27.60 -9.71 0.28
N ILE A 446 -28.79 -10.28 0.10
CA ILE A 446 -29.95 -9.58 -0.48
C ILE A 446 -30.31 -8.37 0.39
N LEU A 447 -30.33 -8.51 1.71
CA LEU A 447 -30.57 -7.40 2.63
C LEU A 447 -29.50 -6.30 2.47
N SER A 448 -28.24 -6.68 2.31
CA SER A 448 -27.15 -5.74 1.98
C SER A 448 -27.44 -5.04 0.66
N VAL A 449 -27.68 -5.75 -0.44
CA VAL A 449 -27.97 -5.14 -1.75
C VAL A 449 -29.16 -4.17 -1.69
N VAL A 450 -30.23 -4.50 -0.98
CA VAL A 450 -31.40 -3.61 -0.81
C VAL A 450 -31.04 -2.37 0.01
N VAL A 451 -30.31 -2.51 1.11
CA VAL A 451 -29.88 -1.35 1.93
C VAL A 451 -28.97 -0.44 1.12
N PHE A 452 -27.94 -0.98 0.47
CA PHE A 452 -27.01 -0.19 -0.33
C PHE A 452 -27.70 0.48 -1.53
N GLY A 453 -28.58 -0.24 -2.21
CA GLY A 453 -29.35 0.30 -3.33
C GLY A 453 -30.31 1.42 -2.91
N SER A 454 -31.09 1.22 -1.84
CA SER A 454 -32.02 2.25 -1.34
C SER A 454 -31.32 3.54 -0.93
N ILE A 455 -30.11 3.45 -0.37
CA ILE A 455 -29.27 4.61 -0.06
C ILE A 455 -28.82 5.32 -1.34
N VAL A 456 -28.42 4.60 -2.40
CA VAL A 456 -28.08 5.19 -3.70
C VAL A 456 -29.27 5.95 -4.31
N LEU A 457 -30.47 5.38 -4.28
CA LEU A 457 -31.67 6.07 -4.76
C LEU A 457 -31.97 7.35 -3.97
N LEU A 458 -31.80 7.31 -2.65
CA LEU A 458 -32.01 8.46 -1.77
C LEU A 458 -30.93 9.53 -1.94
N MET A 459 -29.66 9.15 -2.11
CA MET A 459 -28.52 10.07 -2.15
C MET A 459 -28.19 10.60 -3.55
N LEU A 460 -28.62 9.94 -4.62
CA LEU A 460 -28.34 10.35 -6.00
C LEU A 460 -29.62 10.55 -6.82
N TRP A 461 -30.41 9.50 -7.03
CA TRP A 461 -31.55 9.56 -7.95
C TRP A 461 -32.59 10.62 -7.55
N LEU A 462 -33.01 10.62 -6.29
CA LEU A 462 -34.02 11.55 -5.79
C LEU A 462 -33.52 13.02 -5.80
N PRO A 463 -32.30 13.35 -5.34
CA PRO A 463 -31.70 14.67 -5.51
C PRO A 463 -31.62 15.12 -6.97
N ILE A 464 -31.17 14.27 -7.89
CA ILE A 464 -31.02 14.65 -9.31
C ILE A 464 -32.38 15.00 -9.91
N ARG A 465 -33.42 14.23 -9.60
CA ARG A 465 -34.81 14.54 -9.98
C ARG A 465 -35.26 15.88 -9.39
N LEU A 466 -34.99 16.12 -8.11
CA LEU A 466 -35.36 17.36 -7.44
C LEU A 466 -34.62 18.58 -8.05
N ILE A 467 -33.33 18.45 -8.37
CA ILE A 467 -32.53 19.48 -9.03
C ILE A 467 -33.10 19.79 -10.41
N LYS A 468 -33.46 18.78 -11.20
CA LYS A 468 -34.03 18.97 -12.54
C LYS A 468 -35.34 19.78 -12.50
N VAL A 469 -36.15 19.57 -11.46
CA VAL A 469 -37.41 20.30 -11.25
C VAL A 469 -37.16 21.71 -10.69
N MET A 470 -36.28 21.85 -9.70
CA MET A 470 -36.04 23.12 -9.00
C MET A 470 -35.11 24.08 -9.77
N LEU A 471 -34.15 23.54 -10.52
CA LEU A 471 -33.09 24.26 -11.22
C LEU A 471 -32.92 23.71 -12.65
N PRO A 472 -33.86 23.99 -13.58
CA PRO A 472 -33.88 23.39 -14.91
C PRO A 472 -32.67 23.74 -15.79
N THR A 473 -31.97 24.83 -15.50
CA THR A 473 -30.77 25.28 -16.24
C THR A 473 -29.45 24.76 -15.63
N PHE A 474 -29.50 24.04 -14.52
CA PHE A 474 -28.30 23.61 -13.81
C PHE A 474 -27.70 22.32 -14.40
N LEU A 475 -28.54 21.36 -14.75
CA LEU A 475 -28.16 20.13 -15.45
C LEU A 475 -28.21 20.34 -16.98
N PRO A 476 -27.43 19.60 -17.78
CA PRO A 476 -26.57 18.48 -17.41
C PRO A 476 -25.16 18.90 -16.95
N TYR A 477 -24.46 17.97 -16.31
CA TYR A 477 -23.04 18.11 -16.03
C TYR A 477 -22.24 17.83 -17.29
N ASN A 478 -21.59 18.85 -17.82
CA ASN A 478 -20.75 18.74 -19.01
C ASN A 478 -19.46 17.97 -18.67
N VAL A 479 -19.41 16.71 -19.09
CA VAL A 479 -18.19 15.90 -19.11
C VAL A 479 -17.80 15.75 -20.58
N MET A 480 -17.00 16.68 -21.09
CA MET A 480 -16.57 16.69 -22.48
C MET A 480 -15.42 15.69 -22.67
N LEU A 481 -15.69 14.39 -22.83
CA LEU A 481 -14.67 13.47 -23.35
C LEU A 481 -14.47 13.77 -24.86
N TYR A 482 -13.78 14.86 -25.20
CA TYR A 482 -13.36 15.08 -26.58
C TYR A 482 -12.16 14.19 -26.87
N SER A 483 -12.37 13.18 -27.71
CA SER A 483 -11.37 12.23 -28.22
C SER A 483 -10.18 12.90 -28.92
N ASP A 484 -10.33 14.16 -29.34
CA ASP A 484 -9.42 14.85 -30.27
C ASP A 484 -8.48 15.88 -29.60
N ALA A 485 -8.54 16.04 -28.28
CA ALA A 485 -7.55 16.81 -27.51
C ALA A 485 -6.68 15.86 -26.68
N PRO A 486 -5.58 15.33 -27.24
CA PRO A 486 -4.87 14.22 -26.65
C PRO A 486 -3.96 14.73 -25.51
N VAL A 487 -3.97 14.02 -24.38
CA VAL A 487 -3.02 14.15 -23.25
C VAL A 487 -3.24 15.36 -22.32
N SER A 488 -3.73 16.51 -22.80
CA SER A 488 -3.83 17.73 -21.99
C SER A 488 -4.88 17.68 -20.88
N GLU A 489 -6.05 17.07 -21.13
CA GLU A 489 -7.12 16.97 -20.12
C GLU A 489 -6.79 15.94 -19.03
N LEU A 490 -6.19 14.81 -19.43
CA LEU A 490 -5.76 13.74 -18.52
C LEU A 490 -4.70 14.23 -17.50
N SER A 491 -3.84 15.16 -17.91
CA SER A 491 -2.81 15.75 -17.03
C SER A 491 -3.42 16.61 -15.91
N LEU A 492 -4.55 17.29 -16.16
CA LEU A 492 -5.22 18.16 -15.21
C LEU A 492 -6.12 17.35 -14.26
N GLU A 493 -6.76 16.30 -14.77
CA GLU A 493 -7.45 15.29 -13.94
C GLU A 493 -6.50 14.55 -13.00
N LEU A 494 -5.32 14.15 -13.48
CA LEU A 494 -4.28 13.53 -12.65
C LEU A 494 -3.72 14.51 -11.62
N LEU A 495 -3.56 15.79 -11.96
CA LEU A 495 -3.12 16.82 -11.01
C LEU A 495 -4.18 17.04 -9.91
N LEU A 496 -5.46 17.06 -10.26
CA LEU A 496 -6.56 17.12 -9.30
C LEU A 496 -6.55 15.89 -8.36
N LEU A 497 -6.40 14.69 -8.92
CA LEU A 497 -6.39 13.44 -8.16
C LEU A 497 -5.14 13.26 -7.30
N GLN A 498 -3.98 13.81 -7.71
CA GLN A 498 -2.71 13.60 -7.02
C GLN A 498 -2.29 14.72 -6.08
N VAL A 499 -2.79 15.94 -6.28
CA VAL A 499 -2.43 17.12 -5.46
C VAL A 499 -3.61 17.55 -4.60
N VAL A 500 -4.79 17.70 -5.20
CA VAL A 500 -5.97 18.23 -4.49
C VAL A 500 -6.62 17.17 -3.62
N LEU A 501 -6.80 15.95 -4.14
CA LEU A 501 -7.47 14.88 -3.40
C LEU A 501 -6.68 14.44 -2.14
N PRO A 502 -5.34 14.24 -2.16
CA PRO A 502 -4.59 13.95 -0.94
C PRO A 502 -4.56 15.16 0.00
N ALA A 503 -4.44 16.39 -0.48
CA ALA A 503 -4.50 17.56 0.40
C ALA A 503 -5.85 17.69 1.16
N LEU A 504 -6.96 17.26 0.54
CA LEU A 504 -8.29 17.19 1.15
C LEU A 504 -8.43 16.01 2.12
N LEU A 505 -7.87 14.84 1.78
CA LEU A 505 -8.06 13.59 2.54
C LEU A 505 -7.01 13.35 3.63
N GLU A 506 -5.76 13.79 3.44
CA GLU A 506 -4.59 13.52 4.29
C GLU A 506 -4.54 14.44 5.53
N GLN A 507 -5.40 15.46 5.59
CA GLN A 507 -5.63 16.19 6.84
C GLN A 507 -6.55 15.38 7.75
N GLY A 508 -5.99 14.61 8.69
CA GLY A 508 -6.73 13.85 9.72
C GLY A 508 -7.78 14.65 10.51
N HIS A 509 -7.77 15.98 10.41
CA HIS A 509 -8.81 16.87 10.90
C HIS A 509 -10.17 16.71 10.19
N THR A 510 -10.24 16.29 8.92
CA THR A 510 -11.54 16.12 8.22
C THR A 510 -12.36 14.98 8.83
N ARG A 511 -11.72 13.85 9.15
CA ARG A 511 -12.35 12.74 9.89
C ARG A 511 -12.84 13.18 11.27
N GLN A 512 -12.02 13.93 12.01
CA GLN A 512 -12.42 14.46 13.33
C GLN A 512 -13.60 15.44 13.22
N TRP A 513 -13.60 16.31 12.21
CA TRP A 513 -14.69 17.26 11.97
C TRP A 513 -15.98 16.55 11.57
N LEU A 514 -15.88 15.56 10.68
CA LEU A 514 -17.01 14.71 10.28
C LEU A 514 -17.56 13.93 11.48
N LYS A 515 -16.70 13.39 12.34
CA LYS A 515 -17.09 12.75 13.61
C LYS A 515 -17.83 13.74 14.53
N GLY A 516 -17.31 14.96 14.65
CA GLY A 516 -17.96 16.03 15.42
C GLY A 516 -19.33 16.41 14.87
N LEU A 517 -19.48 16.52 13.54
CA LEU A 517 -20.74 16.83 12.86
C LEU A 517 -21.77 15.71 13.06
N VAL A 518 -21.36 14.46 12.85
CA VAL A 518 -22.21 13.29 13.09
C VAL A 518 -22.65 13.24 14.55
N ARG A 519 -21.74 13.48 15.50
CA ARG A 519 -22.07 13.55 16.94
C ARG A 519 -23.05 14.67 17.26
N ALA A 520 -22.86 15.86 16.69
CA ALA A 520 -23.78 16.98 16.88
C ALA A 520 -25.19 16.66 16.34
N TRP A 521 -25.26 16.00 15.19
CA TRP A 521 -26.52 15.55 14.61
C TRP A 521 -27.18 14.46 15.47
N THR A 522 -26.43 13.46 15.93
CA THR A 522 -26.99 12.37 16.77
C THR A 522 -27.48 12.87 18.13
N VAL A 523 -26.77 13.83 18.74
CA VAL A 523 -27.20 14.52 19.96
C VAL A 523 -28.49 15.29 19.69
N SER A 524 -28.54 16.10 18.63
CA SER A 524 -29.72 16.91 18.29
C SER A 524 -30.95 16.04 18.00
N ALA A 525 -30.79 15.00 17.18
CA ALA A 525 -31.86 14.04 16.87
C ALA A 525 -32.29 13.24 18.11
N GLY A 526 -31.31 12.86 18.95
CA GLY A 526 -31.52 12.15 20.20
C GLY A 526 -32.34 12.95 21.21
N TYR A 527 -32.10 14.26 21.33
CA TYR A 527 -32.92 15.14 22.16
C TYR A 527 -34.30 15.41 21.56
N LEU A 528 -34.39 15.68 20.25
CA LEU A 528 -35.66 15.98 19.57
C LEU A 528 -36.67 14.82 19.65
N LEU A 529 -36.18 13.57 19.57
CA LEU A 529 -36.99 12.36 19.58
C LEU A 529 -36.98 11.64 20.93
N ASP A 530 -36.27 12.18 21.93
CA ASP A 530 -36.06 11.59 23.25
C ASP A 530 -35.59 10.11 23.13
N LEU A 531 -34.54 9.94 22.33
CA LEU A 531 -33.80 8.70 22.03
C LEU A 531 -32.30 8.83 22.40
N HIS A 532 -31.91 9.88 23.12
CA HIS A 532 -30.52 10.16 23.50
C HIS A 532 -29.85 8.95 24.21
N SER A 533 -30.50 8.39 25.23
CA SER A 533 -30.03 7.20 25.97
C SER A 533 -29.86 5.96 25.06
N TYR A 534 -30.68 5.82 24.01
CA TYR A 534 -30.58 4.71 23.05
C TYR A 534 -29.40 4.88 22.08
N LEU A 535 -29.17 6.09 21.55
CA LEU A 535 -28.17 6.35 20.51
C LEU A 535 -26.75 6.53 21.08
N LEU A 536 -26.61 7.17 22.23
CA LEU A 536 -25.31 7.61 22.79
C LEU A 536 -24.95 6.91 24.11
N GLY A 537 -25.91 6.26 24.78
CA GLY A 537 -25.76 5.76 26.14
C GLY A 537 -25.87 6.87 27.20
N GLU A 538 -25.95 6.48 28.48
CA GLU A 538 -25.81 7.42 29.59
C GLU A 538 -24.32 7.65 29.84
N GLN A 539 -23.87 8.88 29.58
CA GLN A 539 -22.56 9.31 30.04
C GLN A 539 -22.71 9.63 31.53
N GLU A 540 -22.44 8.67 32.42
CA GLU A 540 -22.36 8.95 33.85
C GLU A 540 -21.33 10.07 34.06
N ASP A 541 -21.74 11.12 34.77
CA ASP A 541 -20.91 12.22 35.28
C ASP A 541 -19.89 11.72 36.32
N ASN A 542 -19.03 10.77 35.95
CA ASN A 542 -18.05 10.14 36.85
C ASN A 542 -16.90 11.09 37.25
N GLU A 543 -16.78 12.27 36.62
CA GLU A 543 -15.80 13.28 37.05
C GLU A 543 -16.26 14.07 38.30
N ALA A 544 -17.57 14.13 38.61
CA ALA A 544 -18.07 14.85 39.78
C ALA A 544 -18.11 13.98 41.06
N ASN A 545 -18.37 12.67 40.93
CA ASN A 545 -18.50 11.75 42.07
C ASN A 545 -17.19 11.09 42.52
N GLN A 546 -16.13 11.06 41.68
CA GLN A 546 -14.81 10.56 42.11
C GLN A 546 -14.08 11.50 43.08
N ALA A 547 -14.34 12.81 43.02
CA ALA A 547 -13.74 13.76 43.95
C ALA A 547 -14.35 13.70 45.37
N ALA A 548 -15.59 13.21 45.50
CA ALA A 548 -16.28 13.12 46.80
C ALA A 548 -15.99 11.80 47.55
N ASN A 549 -15.70 10.71 46.84
CA ASN A 549 -15.56 9.38 47.44
C ASN A 549 -14.13 9.03 47.90
N ASN A 550 -13.13 9.85 47.56
CA ASN A 550 -11.73 9.65 47.98
C ASN A 550 -11.41 10.19 49.39
N ASN A 551 -12.34 10.85 50.07
CA ASN A 551 -12.08 11.46 51.39
C ASN A 551 -12.55 10.62 52.59
N ASN A 552 -13.09 9.40 52.39
CA ASN A 552 -13.81 8.68 53.45
C ASN A 552 -13.25 7.31 53.89
N ASN A 553 -12.00 6.95 53.56
CA ASN A 553 -11.41 5.70 54.08
C ASN A 553 -10.22 5.96 55.04
N PRO A 554 -10.26 5.47 56.29
CA PRO A 554 -9.14 5.55 57.22
C PRO A 554 -8.06 4.50 56.92
N PRO A 555 -6.80 4.70 57.39
CA PRO A 555 -5.66 3.87 56.99
C PRO A 555 -5.55 2.64 57.90
N ASN A 556 -5.42 1.45 57.30
CA ASN A 556 -4.91 0.28 58.03
C ASN A 556 -3.97 -0.55 57.16
N ALA A 557 -2.87 -0.93 57.82
CA ALA A 557 -1.64 -1.54 57.35
C ALA A 557 -1.80 -2.97 56.79
N HIS A 558 -0.95 -3.37 55.83
CA HIS A 558 0.23 -4.22 56.13
C HIS A 558 1.09 -4.53 54.88
N GLN A 559 2.39 -4.36 55.09
CA GLN A 559 3.61 -4.77 54.35
C GLN A 559 3.55 -6.11 53.58
N ASN A 560 4.25 -6.22 52.44
CA ASN A 560 5.68 -6.60 52.37
C ASN A 560 6.27 -6.65 50.93
N ASN A 561 7.46 -6.03 50.74
CA ASN A 561 8.68 -6.39 49.95
C ASN A 561 8.56 -7.04 48.55
N ASN A 562 9.39 -6.81 47.51
CA ASN A 562 10.69 -6.15 47.29
C ASN A 562 10.92 -6.00 45.76
N ASN A 563 11.31 -4.82 45.27
CA ASN A 563 12.28 -4.54 44.17
C ASN A 563 12.04 -3.16 43.53
N PRO A 564 13.03 -2.25 43.46
CA PRO A 564 12.93 -1.03 42.67
C PRO A 564 13.53 -1.25 41.27
N ALA A 565 12.68 -1.30 40.24
CA ALA A 565 13.11 -1.11 38.85
C ALA A 565 12.89 0.38 38.47
N PRO A 566 13.85 1.05 37.81
CA PRO A 566 13.72 2.45 37.45
C PRO A 566 12.75 2.61 36.27
N ALA A 567 11.79 3.51 36.45
CA ALA A 567 10.82 3.94 35.46
C ALA A 567 11.50 4.67 34.29
N VAL A 568 11.61 4.01 33.14
CA VAL A 568 11.72 4.65 31.82
C VAL A 568 11.11 3.73 30.76
N GLY A 569 10.00 4.14 30.15
CA GLY A 569 9.60 3.60 28.84
C GLY A 569 8.20 2.97 28.70
N GLU A 570 7.21 3.29 29.52
CA GLU A 570 5.82 2.80 29.36
C GLU A 570 4.97 3.59 28.35
N GLY A 571 5.58 4.37 27.45
CA GLY A 571 4.82 5.07 26.39
C GLY A 571 4.50 4.20 25.18
N LEU A 572 5.41 3.28 24.82
CA LEU A 572 5.31 2.56 23.55
C LEU A 572 4.51 1.26 23.67
N HIS A 573 4.60 0.56 24.81
CA HIS A 573 3.81 -0.65 25.07
C HIS A 573 2.34 -0.31 25.32
N ALA A 574 2.05 0.75 26.06
CA ALA A 574 0.69 1.26 26.24
C ALA A 574 0.09 1.79 24.92
N ALA A 575 0.88 2.43 24.06
CA ALA A 575 0.44 2.85 22.73
C ALA A 575 0.19 1.66 21.77
N HIS A 576 1.03 0.63 21.82
CA HIS A 576 0.85 -0.58 21.01
C HIS A 576 -0.36 -1.41 21.49
N GLN A 577 -0.59 -1.45 22.81
CA GLN A 577 -1.75 -2.10 23.41
C GLN A 577 -3.05 -1.30 23.19
N ALA A 578 -2.98 0.03 23.14
CA ALA A 578 -4.11 0.90 22.75
C ALA A 578 -4.48 0.81 21.25
N ILE A 579 -3.51 0.49 20.37
CA ILE A 579 -3.76 0.23 18.95
C ILE A 579 -4.42 -1.14 18.75
N LEU A 580 -4.02 -2.15 19.53
CA LEU A 580 -4.66 -3.47 19.53
C LEU A 580 -6.06 -3.46 20.17
N GLN A 581 -6.37 -2.48 21.02
CA GLN A 581 -7.69 -2.30 21.67
C GLN A 581 -8.57 -1.22 21.00
N GLN A 582 -8.49 -1.00 19.69
CA GLN A 582 -9.44 -0.12 18.99
C GLN A 582 -10.88 -0.66 18.90
N GLY A 583 -11.17 -1.84 19.46
CA GLY A 583 -12.53 -2.32 19.70
C GLY A 583 -13.11 -1.68 20.96
N GLY A 584 -14.07 -0.77 20.80
CA GLY A 584 -14.89 -0.29 21.92
C GLY A 584 -15.57 -1.46 22.66
N PRO A 585 -15.97 -1.28 23.93
CA PRO A 585 -16.47 -2.37 24.77
C PRO A 585 -17.69 -3.05 24.14
N VAL A 586 -17.56 -4.33 23.78
CA VAL A 586 -18.62 -5.22 23.30
C VAL A 586 -19.48 -5.75 24.46
N GLY A 587 -19.85 -4.86 25.38
CA GLY A 587 -20.75 -5.15 26.50
C GLY A 587 -22.16 -4.61 26.25
N PHE A 588 -23.19 -5.32 26.70
CA PHE A 588 -24.55 -4.77 26.77
C PHE A 588 -24.58 -3.59 27.75
N GLN A 589 -24.53 -2.36 27.23
CA GLN A 589 -24.83 -1.17 28.03
C GLN A 589 -26.36 -1.05 28.24
N PRO A 590 -26.86 -0.81 29.47
CA PRO A 590 -28.27 -0.56 29.68
C PRO A 590 -28.70 0.76 29.00
N TYR A 591 -29.96 0.83 28.54
CA TYR A 591 -30.56 2.06 28.02
C TYR A 591 -32.01 2.18 28.44
N HIS A 592 -32.49 3.41 28.60
CA HIS A 592 -33.87 3.68 28.95
C HIS A 592 -34.78 3.59 27.70
N ARG A 593 -35.83 2.76 27.75
CA ARG A 593 -36.83 2.64 26.67
C ARG A 593 -37.98 3.64 26.90
N PRO A 594 -38.12 4.68 26.07
CA PRO A 594 -39.22 5.62 26.21
C PRO A 594 -40.59 5.04 25.77
N LEU A 595 -41.67 5.70 26.20
CA LEU A 595 -43.03 5.40 25.76
C LEU A 595 -43.16 5.60 24.23
N ARG A 596 -43.81 4.65 23.54
CA ARG A 596 -43.93 4.60 22.06
C ARG A 596 -42.58 4.49 21.32
N PHE A 597 -41.63 3.74 21.88
CA PHE A 597 -40.33 3.46 21.26
C PHE A 597 -40.34 3.14 19.75
N PRO A 598 -41.15 2.19 19.22
CA PRO A 598 -41.08 1.85 17.79
C PRO A 598 -41.49 3.00 16.87
N PHE A 599 -42.46 3.83 17.28
CA PHE A 599 -42.88 5.01 16.51
C PHE A 599 -41.77 6.04 16.43
N ARG A 600 -41.04 6.27 17.54
CA ARG A 600 -39.91 7.19 17.58
C ARG A 600 -38.74 6.72 16.71
N ILE A 601 -38.50 5.40 16.63
CA ILE A 601 -37.51 4.83 15.72
C ILE A 601 -37.90 5.04 14.25
N VAL A 602 -39.18 4.86 13.89
CA VAL A 602 -39.66 5.17 12.53
C VAL A 602 -39.47 6.65 12.22
N LEU A 603 -39.78 7.54 13.17
CA LEU A 603 -39.58 8.98 13.01
C LEU A 603 -38.09 9.33 12.88
N LEU A 604 -37.20 8.64 13.60
CA LEU A 604 -35.74 8.77 13.46
C LEU A 604 -35.28 8.38 12.04
N ILE A 605 -35.78 7.26 11.51
CA ILE A 605 -35.44 6.83 10.15
C ILE A 605 -35.92 7.85 9.11
N ILE A 606 -37.15 8.37 9.24
CA ILE A 606 -37.66 9.40 8.35
C ILE A 606 -36.83 10.68 8.45
N PHE A 607 -36.50 11.13 9.67
CA PHE A 607 -35.65 12.29 9.90
C PHE A 607 -34.25 12.10 9.31
N MET A 608 -33.67 10.91 9.45
CA MET A 608 -32.40 10.53 8.82
C MET A 608 -32.51 10.56 7.29
N CYS A 609 -33.57 10.03 6.70
CA CYS A 609 -33.76 10.07 5.25
C CYS A 609 -33.89 11.50 4.71
N ILE A 610 -34.63 12.37 5.40
CA ILE A 610 -34.79 13.78 5.02
C ILE A 610 -33.46 14.53 5.14
N THR A 611 -32.74 14.34 6.24
CA THR A 611 -31.45 15.02 6.45
C THR A 611 -30.38 14.53 5.49
N LEU A 612 -30.34 13.23 5.16
CA LEU A 612 -29.48 12.68 4.10
C LEU A 612 -29.84 13.25 2.72
N LEU A 613 -31.13 13.35 2.39
CA LEU A 613 -31.59 13.93 1.13
C LEU A 613 -31.20 15.40 1.00
N LEU A 614 -31.36 16.18 2.07
CA LEU A 614 -30.97 17.59 2.09
C LEU A 614 -29.45 17.74 1.99
N ALA A 615 -28.69 16.91 2.72
CA ALA A 615 -27.24 16.91 2.68
C ALA A 615 -26.70 16.52 1.30
N SER A 616 -27.31 15.53 0.63
CA SER A 616 -26.94 15.15 -0.72
C SER A 616 -27.30 16.22 -1.75
N LEU A 617 -28.47 16.87 -1.63
CA LEU A 617 -28.84 18.01 -2.47
C LEU A 617 -27.82 19.14 -2.36
N VAL A 618 -27.42 19.50 -1.14
CA VAL A 618 -26.38 20.51 -0.89
C VAL A 618 -25.04 20.04 -1.47
N CYS A 619 -24.63 18.79 -1.25
CA CYS A 619 -23.36 18.25 -1.73
C CYS A 619 -23.27 18.24 -3.28
N LEU A 620 -24.38 17.96 -3.97
CA LEU A 620 -24.42 17.95 -5.43
C LEU A 620 -24.51 19.37 -6.02
N THR A 621 -25.24 20.28 -5.37
CA THR A 621 -25.51 21.62 -5.94
C THR A 621 -24.49 22.68 -5.51
N LEU A 622 -24.17 22.78 -4.22
CA LEU A 622 -23.43 23.90 -3.65
C LEU A 622 -21.97 23.98 -4.13
N PRO A 623 -21.20 22.87 -4.21
CA PRO A 623 -19.88 22.87 -4.83
C PRO A 623 -19.92 23.29 -6.29
N VAL A 624 -20.76 22.67 -7.12
CA VAL A 624 -20.82 22.97 -8.55
C VAL A 624 -21.30 24.40 -8.80
N PHE A 625 -22.30 24.88 -8.06
CA PHE A 625 -22.77 26.26 -8.15
C PHE A 625 -21.68 27.27 -7.80
N THR A 626 -21.00 27.07 -6.66
CA THR A 626 -19.89 27.94 -6.22
C THR A 626 -18.73 27.89 -7.22
N GLY A 627 -18.45 26.72 -7.77
CA GLY A 627 -17.42 26.50 -8.79
C GLY A 627 -17.72 27.20 -10.10
N ARG A 628 -18.93 27.05 -10.64
CA ARG A 628 -19.38 27.75 -11.85
C ARG A 628 -19.34 29.27 -11.65
N TRP A 629 -19.81 29.75 -10.51
CA TRP A 629 -19.74 31.17 -10.15
C TRP A 629 -18.29 31.66 -10.12
N LEU A 630 -17.39 30.94 -9.45
CA LEU A 630 -15.97 31.30 -9.37
C LEU A 630 -15.31 31.30 -10.75
N MET A 631 -15.54 30.27 -11.56
CA MET A 631 -14.94 30.15 -12.88
C MET A 631 -15.47 31.18 -13.87
N SER A 632 -16.73 31.63 -13.71
CA SER A 632 -17.30 32.66 -14.58
C SER A 632 -16.51 33.99 -14.57
N PHE A 633 -15.81 34.30 -13.48
CA PHE A 633 -14.93 35.47 -13.41
C PHE A 633 -13.70 35.37 -14.32
N TRP A 634 -13.20 34.15 -14.56
CA TRP A 634 -11.95 33.92 -15.28
C TRP A 634 -12.17 33.54 -16.75
N THR A 635 -13.16 32.67 -17.03
CA THR A 635 -13.36 32.06 -18.35
C THR A 635 -14.62 32.55 -19.06
N GLY A 636 -15.33 33.52 -18.48
CA GLY A 636 -16.57 34.06 -19.02
C GLY A 636 -17.66 32.98 -19.15
N SER A 637 -18.37 32.98 -20.28
CA SER A 637 -19.50 32.06 -20.56
C SER A 637 -19.10 30.74 -21.23
N SER A 638 -17.82 30.38 -21.24
CA SER A 638 -17.36 29.10 -21.82
C SER A 638 -17.72 27.92 -20.92
N LYS A 639 -18.15 26.80 -21.51
CA LYS A 639 -18.47 25.58 -20.79
C LYS A 639 -17.19 24.87 -20.39
N ILE A 640 -16.89 24.84 -19.09
CA ILE A 640 -15.75 24.09 -18.52
C ILE A 640 -16.24 22.72 -18.05
N HIS A 641 -15.35 21.74 -18.07
CA HIS A 641 -15.54 20.44 -17.43
C HIS A 641 -16.01 20.58 -15.98
N GLU A 642 -17.12 19.93 -15.66
CA GLU A 642 -17.78 20.08 -14.34
C GLU A 642 -17.01 19.43 -13.20
N LEU A 643 -16.06 18.53 -13.51
CA LEU A 643 -15.15 18.01 -12.49
C LEU A 643 -14.30 19.14 -11.88
N TYR A 644 -13.86 20.10 -12.70
CA TYR A 644 -13.07 21.24 -12.25
C TYR A 644 -13.91 22.23 -11.45
N THR A 645 -15.13 22.54 -11.92
CA THR A 645 -16.05 23.42 -11.20
C THR A 645 -16.43 22.80 -9.85
N ALA A 646 -16.79 21.51 -9.81
CA ALA A 646 -17.13 20.79 -8.59
C ALA A 646 -15.97 20.79 -7.58
N ALA A 647 -14.75 20.50 -8.02
CA ALA A 647 -13.59 20.41 -7.12
C ALA A 647 -13.15 21.78 -6.59
N CYS A 648 -13.08 22.81 -7.45
CA CYS A 648 -12.79 24.18 -7.02
C CYS A 648 -13.85 24.70 -6.06
N GLY A 649 -15.13 24.48 -6.37
CA GLY A 649 -16.22 24.89 -5.50
C GLY A 649 -16.21 24.16 -4.16
N LEU A 650 -15.99 22.84 -4.14
CA LEU A 650 -15.86 22.06 -2.90
C LEU A 650 -14.75 22.63 -2.00
N TYR A 651 -13.62 22.99 -2.59
CA TYR A 651 -12.49 23.59 -1.88
C TYR A 651 -12.84 24.95 -1.28
N VAL A 652 -13.51 25.82 -2.03
CA VAL A 652 -13.99 27.12 -1.54
C VAL A 652 -14.98 26.95 -0.39
N CYS A 653 -15.93 26.02 -0.53
CA CYS A 653 -16.91 25.72 0.51
C CYS A 653 -16.22 25.19 1.77
N TRP A 654 -15.27 24.27 1.64
CA TRP A 654 -14.51 23.73 2.75
C TRP A 654 -13.68 24.82 3.46
N LEU A 655 -12.96 25.66 2.71
CA LEU A 655 -12.22 26.80 3.26
C LEU A 655 -13.12 27.80 3.97
N SER A 656 -14.31 28.06 3.43
CA SER A 656 -15.29 28.96 4.04
C SER A 656 -15.79 28.41 5.37
N VAL A 657 -16.17 27.12 5.42
CA VAL A 657 -16.58 26.44 6.66
C VAL A 657 -15.45 26.44 7.70
N ARG A 658 -14.22 26.13 7.29
CA ARG A 658 -13.06 26.17 8.18
C ARG A 658 -12.74 27.58 8.66
N GLY A 659 -12.85 28.57 7.78
CA GLY A 659 -12.67 29.99 8.11
C GLY A 659 -13.68 30.41 9.17
N ILE A 660 -14.96 30.12 8.97
CA ILE A 660 -16.06 30.44 9.90
C ILE A 660 -15.84 29.77 11.26
N THR A 661 -15.50 28.47 11.29
CA THR A 661 -15.30 27.76 12.57
C THR A 661 -14.12 28.32 13.37
N VAL A 662 -13.02 28.67 12.69
CA VAL A 662 -11.88 29.34 13.32
C VAL A 662 -12.26 30.74 13.81
N LEU A 663 -13.03 31.50 13.04
CA LEU A 663 -13.49 32.83 13.42
C LEU A 663 -14.39 32.78 14.67
N LEU A 664 -15.34 31.84 14.70
CA LEU A 664 -16.20 31.61 15.86
C LEU A 664 -15.40 31.17 17.10
N ALA A 665 -14.34 30.38 16.93
CA ALA A 665 -13.46 29.97 18.02
C ALA A 665 -12.60 31.13 18.57
N TRP A 666 -12.26 32.11 17.72
CA TRP A 666 -11.47 33.28 18.13
C TRP A 666 -12.32 34.42 18.71
N MET A 667 -13.59 34.53 18.31
CA MET A 667 -14.54 35.53 18.83
C MET A 667 -14.53 35.68 20.37
N PRO A 668 -14.53 34.60 21.18
CA PRO A 668 -14.52 34.73 22.65
C PRO A 668 -13.18 35.20 23.26
N GLN A 669 -12.07 35.18 22.51
CA GLN A 669 -10.73 35.51 23.03
C GLN A 669 -10.39 37.01 22.97
N GLY A 670 -11.29 37.85 22.44
CA GLY A 670 -11.14 39.30 22.36
C GLY A 670 -10.40 39.81 21.12
N ARG A 671 -10.73 41.05 20.69
CA ARG A 671 -10.30 41.64 19.40
C ARG A 671 -8.78 41.79 19.25
N ILE A 672 -8.05 42.03 20.34
CA ILE A 672 -6.60 42.24 20.31
C ILE A 672 -5.87 40.93 19.99
N VAL A 673 -6.30 39.81 20.58
CA VAL A 673 -5.75 38.48 20.31
C VAL A 673 -6.06 38.05 18.88
N ILE A 674 -7.27 38.35 18.39
CA ILE A 674 -7.67 38.14 17.00
C ILE A 674 -6.73 38.89 16.05
N MET A 675 -6.50 40.19 16.27
CA MET A 675 -5.62 40.97 15.40
C MET A 675 -4.19 40.43 15.38
N ARG A 676 -3.63 40.02 16.53
CA ARG A 676 -2.30 39.40 16.60
C ARG A 676 -2.26 38.09 15.82
N LYS A 677 -3.28 37.24 15.95
CA LYS A 677 -3.37 35.97 15.20
C LYS A 677 -3.54 36.20 13.71
N VAL A 678 -4.36 37.16 13.30
CA VAL A 678 -4.49 37.56 11.89
C VAL A 678 -3.15 38.04 11.34
N GLN A 679 -2.38 38.83 12.09
CA GLN A 679 -1.04 39.27 11.66
C GLN A 679 -0.05 38.09 11.52
N GLU A 680 -0.02 37.15 12.48
CA GLU A 680 0.81 35.95 12.39
C GLU A 680 0.43 35.07 11.19
N TRP A 681 -0.87 34.86 10.97
CA TRP A 681 -1.38 34.04 9.87
C TRP A 681 -1.19 34.71 8.51
N THR A 682 -1.42 36.01 8.38
CA THR A 682 -1.18 36.74 7.12
C THR A 682 0.29 36.69 6.71
N LEU A 683 1.22 36.84 7.67
CA LEU A 683 2.65 36.70 7.40
C LEU A 683 3.03 35.26 7.02
N MET A 684 2.45 34.26 7.70
CA MET A 684 2.62 32.85 7.34
C MET A 684 2.12 32.56 5.92
N ILE A 685 0.90 33.02 5.59
CA ILE A 685 0.26 32.87 4.27
C ILE A 685 1.13 33.52 3.19
N LEU A 686 1.65 34.73 3.45
CA LEU A 686 2.53 35.41 2.50
C LEU A 686 3.82 34.61 2.25
N LYS A 687 4.47 34.11 3.32
CA LYS A 687 5.67 33.25 3.19
C LYS A 687 5.36 31.97 2.42
N THR A 688 4.26 31.29 2.74
CA THR A 688 3.86 30.06 2.05
C THR A 688 3.51 30.33 0.59
N LEU A 689 2.89 31.47 0.27
CA LEU A 689 2.54 31.86 -1.09
C LEU A 689 3.78 32.13 -1.93
N VAL A 690 4.80 32.80 -1.37
CA VAL A 690 6.09 32.99 -2.06
C VAL A 690 6.77 31.65 -2.31
N VAL A 691 6.83 30.75 -1.30
CA VAL A 691 7.40 29.41 -1.48
C VAL A 691 6.62 28.60 -2.50
N ALA A 692 5.28 28.63 -2.46
CA ALA A 692 4.42 27.92 -3.40
C ALA A 692 4.60 28.44 -4.82
N LEU A 693 4.66 29.76 -5.02
CA LEU A 693 4.93 30.36 -6.33
C LEU A 693 6.25 29.87 -6.92
N LEU A 694 7.31 29.82 -6.11
CA LEU A 694 8.63 29.36 -6.56
C LEU A 694 8.69 27.85 -6.79
N VAL A 695 8.23 27.04 -5.82
CA VAL A 695 8.41 25.58 -5.80
C VAL A 695 7.32 24.85 -6.57
N ALA A 696 6.07 25.32 -6.54
CA ALA A 696 4.94 24.69 -7.23
C ALA A 696 4.50 25.45 -8.50
N GLY A 697 4.94 26.70 -8.70
CA GLY A 697 4.69 27.46 -9.92
C GLY A 697 5.89 27.45 -10.87
N VAL A 698 6.93 28.20 -10.53
CA VAL A 698 8.09 28.48 -11.40
C VAL A 698 8.89 27.22 -11.72
N ILE A 699 9.31 26.45 -10.71
CA ILE A 699 10.12 25.24 -10.95
C ILE A 699 9.40 24.23 -11.85
N PRO A 700 8.13 23.86 -11.59
CA PRO A 700 7.37 22.98 -12.47
C PRO A 700 7.21 23.54 -13.89
N LEU A 701 6.83 24.82 -14.04
CA LEU A 701 6.69 25.42 -15.37
C LEU A 701 7.97 25.32 -16.20
N LEU A 702 9.12 25.65 -15.60
CA LEU A 702 10.41 25.54 -16.28
C LEU A 702 10.79 24.09 -16.60
N LEU A 703 10.52 23.16 -15.68
CA LEU A 703 10.80 21.74 -15.87
C LEU A 703 9.94 21.12 -16.98
N GLY A 704 8.66 21.47 -17.03
CA GLY A 704 7.73 21.02 -18.06
C GLY A 704 8.05 21.59 -19.43
N LEU A 705 8.37 22.88 -19.53
CA LEU A 705 8.82 23.51 -20.77
C LEU A 705 10.11 22.83 -21.28
N LEU A 706 11.05 22.53 -20.39
CA LEU A 706 12.27 21.82 -20.76
C LEU A 706 11.96 20.41 -21.30
N PHE A 707 11.06 19.67 -20.64
CA PHE A 707 10.64 18.36 -21.10
C PHE A 707 9.95 18.40 -22.46
N GLU A 708 9.06 19.37 -22.67
CA GLU A 708 8.38 19.58 -23.96
C GLU A 708 9.41 19.83 -25.07
N LEU A 709 10.38 20.70 -24.85
CA LEU A 709 11.43 21.03 -25.84
C LEU A 709 12.40 19.87 -26.12
N VAL A 710 12.73 19.07 -25.11
CA VAL A 710 13.70 17.97 -25.23
C VAL A 710 13.07 16.72 -25.83
N ILE A 711 11.86 16.34 -25.42
CA ILE A 711 11.29 15.03 -25.73
C ILE A 711 10.04 15.15 -26.61
N VAL A 712 9.05 15.93 -26.20
CA VAL A 712 7.74 15.92 -26.86
C VAL A 712 7.79 16.61 -28.22
N ALA A 713 8.34 17.83 -28.28
CA ALA A 713 8.36 18.64 -29.48
C ALA A 713 9.14 17.98 -30.65
N PRO A 714 10.30 17.32 -30.43
CA PRO A 714 11.01 16.59 -31.49
C PRO A 714 10.35 15.27 -31.92
N LEU A 715 9.53 14.65 -31.07
CA LEU A 715 8.86 13.37 -31.36
C LEU A 715 7.47 13.57 -31.98
N ARG A 716 6.74 14.60 -31.55
CA ARG A 716 5.34 14.83 -31.91
C ARG A 716 5.17 15.68 -33.16
N VAL A 717 5.99 16.73 -33.31
CA VAL A 717 5.77 17.76 -34.34
C VAL A 717 6.76 17.58 -35.49
N PRO A 718 6.29 17.43 -36.75
CA PRO A 718 7.17 17.35 -37.91
C PRO A 718 7.93 18.66 -38.13
N LEU A 719 9.04 18.61 -38.88
CA LEU A 719 9.92 19.76 -39.12
C LEU A 719 9.22 20.92 -39.85
N ASP A 720 8.20 20.61 -40.65
CA ASP A 720 7.45 21.60 -41.43
C ASP A 720 6.45 22.43 -40.59
N GLN A 721 6.27 22.06 -39.31
CA GLN A 721 5.31 22.70 -38.41
C GLN A 721 5.99 23.24 -37.15
N THR A 722 5.49 24.37 -36.64
CA THR A 722 5.96 24.97 -35.38
C THR A 722 5.24 24.35 -34.18
N PRO A 723 5.93 24.06 -33.07
CA PRO A 723 5.28 23.57 -31.87
C PRO A 723 4.51 24.71 -31.20
N LEU A 724 3.29 24.42 -30.75
CA LEU A 724 2.50 25.37 -29.95
C LEU A 724 2.71 25.04 -28.47
N PHE A 725 3.15 26.03 -27.70
CA PHE A 725 3.36 25.89 -26.26
C PHE A 725 2.16 26.41 -25.49
N TYR A 726 1.65 25.60 -24.56
CA TYR A 726 0.56 25.96 -23.68
C TYR A 726 1.09 25.99 -22.25
N PRO A 727 1.35 27.17 -21.65
CA PRO A 727 2.03 27.29 -20.36
C PRO A 727 1.40 26.49 -19.23
N TRP A 728 0.08 26.32 -19.24
CA TRP A 728 -0.63 25.53 -18.23
C TRP A 728 -0.41 24.02 -18.40
N GLN A 729 -0.28 23.51 -19.63
CA GLN A 729 0.02 22.10 -19.93
C GLN A 729 1.45 21.80 -19.53
N ASP A 730 2.38 22.67 -19.92
CA ASP A 730 3.79 22.58 -19.56
C ASP A 730 3.93 22.59 -18.03
N TRP A 731 3.23 23.49 -17.33
CA TRP A 731 3.20 23.51 -15.87
C TRP A 731 2.70 22.19 -15.27
N ALA A 732 1.57 21.65 -15.75
CA ALA A 732 1.01 20.40 -15.23
C ALA A 732 1.97 19.21 -15.44
N LEU A 733 2.56 19.11 -16.64
CA LEU A 733 3.59 18.11 -16.95
C LEU A 733 4.80 18.28 -16.03
N GLY A 734 5.20 19.53 -15.78
CA GLY A 734 6.25 19.88 -14.84
C GLY A 734 5.99 19.45 -13.40
N VAL A 735 4.74 19.55 -12.90
CA VAL A 735 4.38 19.13 -11.54
C VAL A 735 4.56 17.61 -11.40
N LEU A 736 4.14 16.85 -12.41
CA LEU A 736 4.33 15.40 -12.46
C LEU A 736 5.82 15.03 -12.43
N HIS A 737 6.65 15.68 -13.24
CA HIS A 737 8.09 15.45 -13.25
C HIS A 737 8.75 15.86 -11.94
N ALA A 738 8.36 16.99 -11.34
CA ALA A 738 8.87 17.45 -10.06
C ALA A 738 8.59 16.42 -8.95
N LYS A 739 7.40 15.80 -8.97
CA LYS A 739 7.02 14.73 -8.03
C LYS A 739 7.87 13.47 -8.21
N ILE A 740 8.12 13.05 -9.46
CA ILE A 740 8.99 11.90 -9.77
C ILE A 740 10.42 12.19 -9.30
N ILE A 741 10.96 13.37 -9.62
CA ILE A 741 12.30 13.79 -9.21
C ILE A 741 12.40 13.84 -7.69
N ALA A 742 11.40 14.39 -6.99
CA ALA A 742 11.37 14.42 -5.53
C ALA A 742 11.34 13.01 -4.92
N ALA A 743 10.54 12.10 -5.47
CA ALA A 743 10.48 10.71 -5.02
C ALA A 743 11.83 9.99 -5.20
N ILE A 744 12.46 10.10 -6.38
CA ILE A 744 13.78 9.53 -6.64
C ILE A 744 14.83 10.16 -5.72
N THR A 745 14.76 11.47 -5.50
CA THR A 745 15.67 12.20 -4.60
C THR A 745 15.58 11.69 -3.17
N LEU A 746 14.37 11.43 -2.67
CA LEU A 746 14.12 10.94 -1.31
C LEU A 746 14.49 9.45 -1.15
N MET A 747 14.24 8.62 -2.17
CA MET A 747 14.66 7.21 -2.19
C MET A 747 16.17 7.03 -2.42
N GLY A 748 16.81 8.02 -3.05
CA GLY A 748 18.22 7.99 -3.40
C GLY A 748 19.21 8.15 -2.23
N PRO A 749 20.53 8.11 -2.53
CA PRO A 749 21.59 8.26 -1.55
C PRO A 749 21.57 9.66 -0.90
N GLN A 750 22.24 9.83 0.24
CA GLN A 750 22.33 11.13 0.90
C GLN A 750 23.17 12.12 0.07
N TRP A 751 22.49 13.13 -0.46
CA TRP A 751 23.05 14.23 -1.26
C TRP A 751 22.37 15.54 -0.86
N TRP A 752 22.94 16.67 -1.32
CA TRP A 752 22.55 17.99 -0.83
C TRP A 752 21.06 18.30 -0.99
N LEU A 753 20.44 17.90 -2.10
CA LEU A 753 19.03 18.19 -2.39
C LEU A 753 18.09 17.44 -1.44
N LYS A 754 18.36 16.15 -1.20
CA LYS A 754 17.62 15.33 -0.22
C LYS A 754 17.67 15.95 1.17
N ALA A 755 18.86 16.34 1.63
CA ALA A 755 19.05 16.95 2.95
C ALA A 755 18.28 18.27 3.10
N VAL A 756 18.27 19.11 2.05
CA VAL A 756 17.51 20.37 2.05
C VAL A 756 16.00 20.11 2.10
N ILE A 757 15.47 19.15 1.33
CA ILE A 757 14.04 18.80 1.34
C ILE A 757 13.63 18.22 2.69
N GLU A 758 14.42 17.30 3.25
CA GLU A 758 14.17 16.70 4.58
C GLU A 758 14.18 17.78 5.69
N GLN A 759 15.10 18.75 5.62
CA GLN A 759 15.13 19.86 6.57
C GLN A 759 13.91 20.78 6.44
N VAL A 760 13.47 21.10 5.21
CA VAL A 760 12.26 21.89 4.98
C VAL A 760 11.03 21.16 5.52
N TYR A 761 10.95 19.84 5.31
CA TYR A 761 9.87 19.02 5.85
C TYR A 761 9.88 19.01 7.39
N ALA A 762 11.06 18.84 8.01
CA ALA A 762 11.22 18.79 9.47
C ALA A 762 10.85 20.13 10.16
N ASN A 763 11.15 21.26 9.53
CA ASN A 763 10.78 22.59 10.07
C ASN A 763 9.26 22.84 10.07
N GLY A 764 8.53 22.16 9.18
CA GLY A 764 7.07 22.29 9.03
C GLY A 764 6.60 23.66 8.52
N ILE A 765 5.30 23.77 8.24
CA ILE A 765 4.70 24.96 7.60
C ILE A 765 4.67 26.18 8.54
N ARG A 766 4.61 25.97 9.86
CA ARG A 766 4.51 27.07 10.84
C ARG A 766 5.82 27.84 10.99
N ASN A 767 6.97 27.18 10.82
CA ASN A 767 8.30 27.77 11.00
C ASN A 767 9.09 27.78 9.68
N ILE A 768 8.49 28.28 8.60
CA ILE A 768 9.15 28.37 7.30
C ILE A 768 10.26 29.44 7.31
N ASP A 769 11.49 28.98 7.10
CA ASP A 769 12.63 29.84 6.79
C ASP A 769 12.69 30.11 5.28
N LEU A 770 12.12 31.23 4.87
CA LEU A 770 12.05 31.66 3.47
C LEU A 770 13.45 31.85 2.86
N GLN A 771 14.39 32.39 3.63
CA GLN A 771 15.73 32.67 3.13
C GLN A 771 16.50 31.37 2.87
N PHE A 772 16.36 30.38 3.75
CA PHE A 772 16.91 29.06 3.54
C PHE A 772 16.34 28.40 2.27
N ILE A 773 15.02 28.36 2.11
CA ILE A 773 14.37 27.74 0.94
C ILE A 773 14.81 28.43 -0.35
N ILE A 774 14.80 29.76 -0.40
CA ILE A 774 15.17 30.49 -1.61
C ILE A 774 16.65 30.22 -1.96
N ARG A 775 17.57 30.34 -1.00
CA ARG A 775 19.01 30.23 -1.29
C ARG A 775 19.49 28.80 -1.50
N ARG A 776 18.93 27.82 -0.78
CA ARG A 776 19.40 26.43 -0.79
C ARG A 776 18.58 25.51 -1.69
N LEU A 777 17.33 25.85 -2.01
CA LEU A 777 16.47 25.03 -2.86
C LEU A 777 16.08 25.74 -4.15
N ALA A 778 15.32 26.83 -4.07
CA ALA A 778 14.67 27.40 -5.24
C ALA A 778 15.65 28.06 -6.22
N ALA A 779 16.53 28.95 -5.76
CA ALA A 779 17.44 29.69 -6.64
C ALA A 779 18.42 28.77 -7.38
N PRO A 780 19.09 27.78 -6.76
CA PRO A 780 19.97 26.85 -7.49
C PRO A 780 19.22 26.06 -8.56
N VAL A 781 18.04 25.52 -8.25
CA VAL A 781 17.24 24.71 -9.18
C VAL A 781 16.73 25.57 -10.34
N ILE A 782 16.15 26.74 -10.04
CA ILE A 782 15.66 27.68 -11.06
C ILE A 782 16.81 28.13 -11.97
N THR A 783 17.99 28.44 -11.40
CA THR A 783 19.15 28.85 -12.20
C THR A 783 19.60 27.75 -13.16
N VAL A 784 19.68 26.50 -12.70
CA VAL A 784 20.05 25.36 -13.56
C VAL A 784 19.01 25.16 -14.67
N LEU A 785 17.72 25.21 -14.35
CA LEU A 785 16.64 25.04 -15.34
C LEU A 785 16.64 26.19 -16.37
N LEU A 786 16.78 27.44 -15.92
CA LEU A 786 16.89 28.59 -16.82
C LEU A 786 18.12 28.50 -17.71
N LEU A 787 19.29 28.12 -17.18
CA LEU A 787 20.48 27.90 -18.01
C LEU A 787 20.26 26.81 -19.06
N SER A 788 19.60 25.70 -18.70
CA SER A 788 19.29 24.63 -19.65
C SER A 788 18.30 25.02 -20.75
N LEU A 789 17.45 26.02 -20.49
CA LEU A 789 16.51 26.56 -21.47
C LEU A 789 17.16 27.65 -22.34
N CYS A 790 17.86 28.60 -21.72
CA CYS A 790 18.39 29.78 -22.40
C CYS A 790 19.63 29.46 -23.24
N VAL A 791 20.54 28.59 -22.80
CA VAL A 791 21.80 28.33 -23.52
C VAL A 791 21.53 27.73 -24.92
N PRO A 792 20.73 26.66 -25.09
CA PRO A 792 20.38 26.16 -26.41
C PRO A 792 19.66 27.20 -27.28
N TYR A 793 18.77 28.00 -26.68
CA TYR A 793 18.04 29.04 -27.41
C TYR A 793 18.98 30.11 -27.97
N VAL A 794 19.90 30.63 -27.15
CA VAL A 794 20.87 31.64 -27.58
C VAL A 794 21.79 31.10 -28.67
N ILE A 795 22.20 29.83 -28.57
CA ILE A 795 22.99 29.20 -29.63
C ILE A 795 22.16 29.13 -30.91
N ALA A 796 20.96 28.52 -30.87
CA ALA A 796 20.13 28.28 -32.05
C ALA A 796 19.66 29.57 -32.74
N ALA A 797 19.18 30.56 -31.99
CA ALA A 797 18.60 31.79 -32.55
C ALA A 797 19.63 32.92 -32.74
N GLY A 798 20.77 32.87 -32.05
CA GLY A 798 21.81 33.91 -32.11
C GLY A 798 23.02 33.51 -32.92
N VAL A 799 23.65 32.39 -32.57
CA VAL A 799 24.94 31.98 -33.16
C VAL A 799 24.75 31.38 -34.55
N VAL A 800 23.71 30.57 -34.77
CA VAL A 800 23.48 29.87 -36.05
C VAL A 800 23.19 30.83 -37.20
N PRO A 801 22.29 31.82 -37.05
CA PRO A 801 22.02 32.76 -38.14
C PRO A 801 23.25 33.63 -38.45
N ALA A 802 24.06 33.95 -37.43
CA ALA A 802 25.29 34.71 -37.61
C ALA A 802 26.36 33.98 -38.44
N VAL A 803 26.29 32.64 -38.53
CA VAL A 803 27.20 31.81 -39.34
C VAL A 803 26.75 31.71 -40.81
N GLY A 804 25.53 32.18 -41.15
CA GLY A 804 25.03 32.21 -42.53
C GLY A 804 24.53 30.85 -43.06
N VAL A 805 23.89 30.06 -42.20
CA VAL A 805 23.38 28.71 -42.50
C VAL A 805 22.02 28.77 -43.26
N THR A 806 21.67 27.74 -44.02
CA THR A 806 20.37 27.64 -44.71
C THR A 806 19.20 27.53 -43.73
N ALA A 807 18.02 28.06 -44.10
CA ALA A 807 16.83 28.08 -43.24
C ALA A 807 16.36 26.68 -42.78
N GLU A 808 16.51 25.66 -43.63
CA GLU A 808 16.18 24.28 -43.27
C GLU A 808 17.10 23.73 -42.17
N MET A 809 18.39 24.05 -42.23
CA MET A 809 19.36 23.65 -41.23
C MET A 809 19.16 24.40 -39.91
N GLU A 810 18.70 25.66 -39.95
CA GLU A 810 18.33 26.42 -38.76
C GLU A 810 17.16 25.76 -37.99
N ILE A 811 16.09 25.38 -38.69
CA ILE A 811 14.95 24.67 -38.11
C ILE A 811 15.38 23.31 -37.53
N LEU A 812 16.22 22.57 -38.26
CA LEU A 812 16.75 21.29 -37.79
C LEU A 812 17.57 21.45 -36.51
N MET A 813 18.42 22.48 -36.44
CA MET A 813 19.25 22.73 -35.26
C MET A 813 18.44 23.20 -34.07
N GLN A 814 17.43 24.06 -34.27
CA GLN A 814 16.52 24.49 -33.21
C GLN A 814 15.78 23.30 -32.57
N ARG A 815 15.44 22.27 -33.35
CA ARG A 815 14.77 21.06 -32.85
C ARG A 815 15.70 20.06 -32.16
N ARG A 816 16.97 19.95 -32.58
CA ARG A 816 17.91 18.93 -32.08
C ARG A 816 18.84 19.41 -30.97
N ILE A 817 19.03 20.72 -30.81
CA ILE A 817 19.99 21.27 -29.83
C ILE A 817 19.62 20.94 -28.37
N TYR A 818 18.34 20.94 -28.02
CA TYR A 818 17.87 20.60 -26.66
C TYR A 818 18.12 19.12 -26.31
N PRO A 819 17.67 18.14 -27.12
CA PRO A 819 18.04 16.73 -26.91
C PRO A 819 19.55 16.50 -26.87
N PHE A 820 20.30 17.18 -27.75
CA PHE A 820 21.75 17.04 -27.83
C PHE A 820 22.45 17.54 -26.56
N LEU A 821 22.07 18.72 -26.05
CA LEU A 821 22.62 19.25 -24.81
C LEU A 821 22.28 18.35 -23.61
N LEU A 822 21.05 17.82 -23.55
CA LEU A 822 20.69 16.86 -22.49
C LEU A 822 21.55 15.58 -22.57
N MET A 823 21.79 15.05 -23.76
CA MET A 823 22.66 13.89 -23.97
C MET A 823 24.11 14.18 -23.51
N ILE A 824 24.64 15.38 -23.75
CA ILE A 824 25.96 15.77 -23.23
C ILE A 824 25.94 15.85 -21.70
N VAL A 825 24.95 16.52 -21.11
CA VAL A 825 24.84 16.66 -19.66
C VAL A 825 24.66 15.29 -18.99
N SER A 826 23.87 14.40 -19.58
CA SER A 826 23.69 13.04 -19.07
C SER A 826 24.98 12.23 -19.20
N LEU A 827 25.71 12.35 -20.32
CA LEU A 827 27.02 11.72 -20.49
C LEU A 827 28.02 12.22 -19.45
N VAL A 828 28.12 13.52 -19.22
CA VAL A 828 28.99 14.11 -18.17
C VAL A 828 28.55 13.63 -16.78
N GLY A 829 27.24 13.56 -16.52
CA GLY A 829 26.68 13.02 -15.29
C GLY A 829 27.10 11.56 -15.07
N ILE A 830 26.93 10.71 -16.09
CA ILE A 830 27.34 9.32 -16.10
C ILE A 830 28.86 9.22 -15.88
N LEU A 831 29.68 9.98 -16.61
CA LEU A 831 31.13 9.99 -16.44
C LEU A 831 31.53 10.40 -15.02
N SER A 832 30.91 11.44 -14.46
CA SER A 832 31.18 11.87 -13.08
C SER A 832 30.79 10.81 -12.06
N PHE A 833 29.69 10.10 -12.30
CA PHE A 833 29.25 8.97 -11.49
C PHE A 833 30.24 7.80 -11.62
N GLN A 834 30.67 7.46 -12.82
CA GLN A 834 31.66 6.41 -13.09
C GLN A 834 33.00 6.73 -12.44
N ILE A 835 33.47 7.98 -12.48
CA ILE A 835 34.68 8.43 -11.76
C ILE A 835 34.51 8.23 -10.25
N ARG A 836 33.32 8.52 -9.71
CA ARG A 836 33.04 8.32 -8.28
C ARG A 836 32.99 6.83 -7.91
N GLN A 837 32.41 5.98 -8.76
CA GLN A 837 32.43 4.52 -8.58
C GLN A 837 33.85 3.97 -8.69
N PHE A 838 34.63 4.46 -9.66
CA PHE A 838 36.03 4.09 -9.81
C PHE A 838 36.86 4.50 -8.59
N LYS A 839 36.62 5.69 -8.03
CA LYS A 839 37.26 6.11 -6.77
C LYS A 839 36.93 5.15 -5.61
N ARG A 840 35.67 4.74 -5.49
CA ARG A 840 35.26 3.75 -4.47
C ARG A 840 35.90 2.39 -4.69
N LEU A 841 35.95 1.92 -5.95
CA LEU A 841 36.62 0.67 -6.31
C LEU A 841 38.12 0.74 -6.04
N TYR A 842 38.76 1.86 -6.36
CA TYR A 842 40.18 2.11 -6.07
C TYR A 842 40.45 2.07 -4.56
N GLU A 843 39.61 2.73 -3.75
CA GLU A 843 39.69 2.67 -2.28
C GLU A 843 39.44 1.24 -1.76
N HIS A 844 38.52 0.49 -2.36
CA HIS A 844 38.25 -0.90 -2.00
C HIS A 844 39.43 -1.83 -2.30
N ILE A 845 39.99 -1.78 -3.52
CA ILE A 845 41.19 -2.56 -3.91
C ILE A 845 42.38 -2.19 -3.02
N LYS A 846 42.56 -0.90 -2.72
CA LYS A 846 43.59 -0.41 -1.80
C LYS A 846 43.42 -1.03 -0.42
N ASN A 847 42.18 -1.05 0.10
CA ASN A 847 41.90 -1.62 1.41
C ASN A 847 42.09 -3.15 1.39
N ASP A 848 41.58 -3.87 0.41
CA ASP A 848 41.65 -5.34 0.38
C ASP A 848 43.09 -5.87 0.32
N LYS A 849 43.98 -5.18 -0.40
CA LYS A 849 45.37 -5.64 -0.57
C LYS A 849 46.33 -5.13 0.51
N TYR A 850 46.11 -3.93 1.04
CA TYR A 850 47.09 -3.25 1.91
C TYR A 850 46.58 -2.94 3.31
N LEU A 851 45.28 -3.11 3.61
CA LEU A 851 44.77 -2.88 4.96
C LEU A 851 45.16 -4.05 5.87
N VAL A 852 46.13 -3.82 6.76
CA VAL A 852 46.57 -4.82 7.73
C VAL A 852 45.63 -4.85 8.94
N GLY A 853 45.04 -3.70 9.27
CA GLY A 853 44.09 -3.58 10.37
C GLY A 853 43.53 -2.16 10.48
N GLN A 854 42.73 -1.92 11.51
CA GLN A 854 42.22 -0.61 11.85
C GLN A 854 42.69 -0.22 13.24
N ARG A 855 43.15 1.02 13.43
CA ARG A 855 43.52 1.58 14.73
C ARG A 855 42.37 2.38 15.30
N LEU A 856 42.10 2.23 16.58
CA LEU A 856 41.15 3.09 17.29
C LEU A 856 41.73 4.51 17.41
N VAL A 857 40.93 5.52 17.10
CA VAL A 857 41.34 6.92 17.20
C VAL A 857 40.86 7.50 18.53
N ASN A 858 41.74 8.23 19.21
CA ASN A 858 41.38 8.96 20.41
C ASN A 858 40.48 10.16 20.07
N TYR A 859 39.51 10.42 20.91
CA TYR A 859 38.69 11.61 20.85
C TYR A 859 39.55 12.83 21.16
N GLU A 860 39.87 13.60 20.11
CA GLU A 860 40.47 14.91 20.28
C GLU A 860 39.38 15.93 20.61
N ARG A 861 39.44 16.48 21.82
CA ARG A 861 38.66 17.67 22.15
C ARG A 861 39.17 18.78 21.25
N LYS A 862 38.34 19.30 20.34
CA LYS A 862 38.65 20.47 19.52
C LYS A 862 38.95 21.66 20.45
N SER A 863 40.20 21.77 20.89
CA SER A 863 40.68 22.92 21.64
C SER A 863 40.80 24.05 20.64
N GLY A 864 39.95 25.06 20.77
CA GLY A 864 40.12 26.30 20.03
C GLY A 864 41.38 27.01 20.50
N ARG A 865 42.54 26.67 19.93
CA ARG A 865 43.70 27.55 19.73
C ARG A 865 44.83 26.80 19.04
N ALA A 866 45.31 27.39 17.94
CA ALA A 866 46.50 26.95 17.23
C ALA A 866 47.72 26.93 18.16
N SER A 867 48.48 25.85 18.13
CA SER A 867 49.90 25.81 18.50
C SER A 867 50.65 25.07 17.40
N SER A 868 51.34 25.85 16.58
CA SER A 868 52.29 25.40 15.58
C SER A 868 53.47 24.70 16.23
N VAL A 869 53.62 23.40 15.98
CA VAL A 869 54.90 22.70 16.10
C VAL A 869 55.11 21.95 14.77
N PRO A 870 56.19 22.20 14.02
CA PRO A 870 56.45 21.49 12.78
C PRO A 870 56.95 20.06 13.09
N PRO A 871 56.72 19.08 12.20
CA PRO A 871 57.21 17.72 12.39
C PRO A 871 58.73 17.67 12.16
N SER A 872 59.44 16.96 13.03
CA SER A 872 60.85 16.61 12.88
C SER A 872 61.02 15.54 11.80
N ASP A 873 61.96 15.76 10.88
CA ASP A 873 62.37 14.82 9.82
C ASP A 873 62.82 13.47 10.39
N PRO A 874 62.60 12.35 9.65
CA PRO A 874 63.19 11.06 10.00
C PRO A 874 64.67 11.03 9.61
N ILE A 875 65.51 10.66 10.57
CA ILE A 875 66.93 10.33 10.38
C ILE A 875 67.03 9.10 9.47
N ALA A 876 67.88 9.19 8.45
CA ALA A 876 68.27 8.06 7.62
C ALA A 876 69.35 7.24 8.34
N GLU A 877 69.07 5.95 8.56
CA GLU A 877 70.01 4.83 8.44
C GLU A 877 69.28 3.62 7.88
#